data_AF-A6DGB6-F1
#
_entry.id   AF-A6DGB6-F1
#
_cell.length_a   1.000
_cell.length_b   1.000
_cell.length_c   1.000
_cell.angle_alpha   90.00
_cell.angle_beta   90.00
_cell.angle_gamma   90.00
#
_symmetry.space_group_name_H-M   'P 1'
#
loop_
_entity.id
_entity.type
_entity.pdbx_description
1 polymer ?
#
loop_
_entity_poly.entity_id
_entity_poly.type
_entity_poly.pdbx_seq_one_letter_code
_entity_poly.pdbx_strand_id
1 'polypeptide(L)'
;MTKIPTHIFVYIIFSLQLFVCANNSVNISLTQKAFSGKGVTNVDLSAHGDLDWAAWDGGASAPNQTMSSGGGFVSFSAIGSTSFAVGNFDSANNYTWTNGAPTSIGSSTLSGSASIANTGDGVRLVVSVANAGDYQLKFYASTYDLNLDATASLSSAGIQDVVNGSYVANAIQRYEYTIDFSTQGSDTLSLDLVKNGGGQAIFAHEAFSLKTLTTVPPPIQKTHETIFINVDGTETVETIHEGGIAVPPSGVSTADKTFTGWPNVKPASQDVTYTALYTDKSGAGNYVDVFMATGQSNAFWPVDPESSGSEGLYYYGKGVEDVLANSGLFSDPVVVIDGEPGEQISNWHDGSSPQWIYKKQFFGTYDNTTAKLQAKLAQIISEGGVPRFRGLFWFQGESDGVGTPPYQNNTCEFNYANRWRGLLNQVEADLQDMGLVSDQYKFVMNTVGNSGEGINTALMNISNGDSKGVLFDTQVAPYRTNFSDIHGYDHDAVGQANVQLFINTFITSPPPITTYSIKFINVDGSQVSTTVNAGEVPVPPEGVDTDIRSFLSWPSISNAYSDATYTALYILKDGGSKISINLNQEGYIGPGLNDVNLTDHGNLDWAAWDGGAQVPNQSMLDGVGFGGIEAIASATFSSGAFESENNYVWSNGDPSELDCSVLAGRASFNAIGDGVRLTVNVSDEGNYQVKFYASTYDLNLKATASLASAGVTEELSCNYVSSNLERYEYTIDFRTEGADTFFLDISKISGTDIFAHEAFSFKKVTLPTPATSSYEIIFVNVDGSTSTQLVDEGWVAVPPAGVDTDDKIFRAWPEILPAVENVTYTALYDYNQYTVTFDLGIASLESGELVQTVTHGGSAQAPEIIVPISHNFVDWSADFLNITGDLTVVAQFAIKNYNVSFDLGAGTRIGGGELSQSIAYGSGAVEPSINPPNGYAHTGWDLAFDNITADLTVTALYESKQLQLSSLTMTNPSSHTLTWTALDNTAYYYLAVGTSEGMDDLYGMYLDSDVTTVDLNLSGYENVYVRLWTYANGEWHIEDSVITDPNFAPANASFTSYTGDASELTIKWNRSTYDGWYYIQLVNKFTLEVEWSDYFARTSAEALVGAVSQPLDYYEVHIWSYDMNLGQWNQDIKDLATSENQAATYSSHGLDGTSLTLNWNQSNYLGWYYIELERISDGAFIDGSYFDWNVDSGVFDITGTLVNDIRVRIWTYNADLGEWNSSQSDLNTP
;
A
#
# COMPACT_ATOMS: atom_id res chain seq x y z
N MET A 1 -13.34 1.02 -63.50
CA MET A 1 -14.64 1.35 -64.11
C MET A 1 -15.73 1.14 -63.08
N THR A 2 -16.43 2.23 -62.72
CA THR A 2 -17.85 2.35 -62.32
C THR A 2 -18.45 1.56 -61.14
N LYS A 3 -18.94 2.37 -60.17
CA LYS A 3 -20.26 2.37 -59.51
C LYS A 3 -20.48 1.60 -58.18
N ILE A 4 -20.63 2.41 -57.12
CA ILE A 4 -21.49 2.28 -55.91
C ILE A 4 -22.98 2.28 -56.40
N PRO A 5 -24.04 1.68 -55.75
CA PRO A 5 -24.37 1.86 -54.32
C PRO A 5 -25.23 0.81 -53.53
N THR A 6 -25.17 1.00 -52.18
CA THR A 6 -26.25 0.98 -51.13
C THR A 6 -26.87 -0.31 -50.53
N HIS A 7 -26.54 -0.50 -49.23
CA HIS A 7 -27.31 -0.86 -48.01
C HIS A 7 -28.22 -2.12 -47.89
N ILE A 8 -28.01 -2.94 -46.83
CA ILE A 8 -28.82 -3.00 -45.57
C ILE A 8 -28.28 -4.11 -44.63
N PHE A 9 -28.37 -3.83 -43.31
CA PHE A 9 -27.93 -4.53 -42.09
C PHE A 9 -28.36 -6.00 -41.87
N VAL A 10 -27.54 -6.77 -41.12
CA VAL A 10 -27.79 -7.42 -39.79
C VAL A 10 -26.95 -8.71 -39.61
N TYR A 11 -26.11 -8.70 -38.56
CA TYR A 11 -25.54 -9.77 -37.70
C TYR A 11 -25.38 -11.22 -38.20
N ILE A 12 -24.18 -11.79 -37.99
CA ILE A 12 -23.93 -12.91 -37.05
C ILE A 12 -22.42 -13.04 -36.78
N ILE A 13 -22.11 -13.10 -35.48
CA ILE A 13 -20.80 -13.29 -34.85
C ILE A 13 -20.30 -14.70 -35.13
N PHE A 14 -19.03 -14.85 -35.55
CA PHE A 14 -18.25 -16.07 -35.32
C PHE A 14 -16.91 -15.68 -34.70
N SER A 15 -16.75 -16.13 -33.47
CA SER A 15 -15.59 -16.06 -32.59
C SER A 15 -14.35 -16.69 -33.23
N LEU A 16 -13.27 -15.91 -33.30
CA LEU A 16 -11.91 -16.42 -33.42
C LEU A 16 -11.25 -16.20 -32.05
N GLN A 17 -11.16 -17.25 -31.24
CA GLN A 17 -10.32 -17.29 -30.04
C GLN A 17 -8.86 -17.18 -30.48
N LEU A 18 -8.26 -15.99 -30.33
CA LEU A 18 -6.82 -15.92 -30.13
C LEU A 18 -6.56 -16.31 -28.67
N PHE A 19 -5.81 -17.40 -28.48
CA PHE A 19 -5.08 -17.68 -27.26
C PHE A 19 -4.20 -16.46 -26.94
N VAL A 20 -4.58 -15.69 -25.93
CA VAL A 20 -3.65 -14.77 -25.26
C VAL A 20 -2.81 -15.65 -24.33
N CYS A 21 -1.55 -15.86 -24.70
CA CYS A 21 -0.56 -16.36 -23.76
C CYS A 21 -0.52 -15.42 -22.55
N ALA A 22 -0.57 -15.97 -21.34
CA ALA A 22 -0.32 -15.23 -20.11
C ALA A 22 0.99 -14.45 -20.24
N ASN A 23 0.90 -13.12 -20.30
CA ASN A 23 2.06 -12.27 -20.11
C ASN A 23 2.36 -12.29 -18.62
N ASN A 24 3.30 -13.15 -18.20
CA ASN A 24 3.90 -13.09 -16.87
C ASN A 24 4.68 -11.78 -16.76
N SER A 25 4.07 -10.68 -16.34
CA SER A 25 4.77 -9.43 -16.06
C SER A 25 5.57 -9.53 -14.75
N VAL A 26 6.84 -9.13 -14.75
CA VAL A 26 7.67 -8.96 -13.54
C VAL A 26 7.11 -7.76 -12.76
N ASN A 27 6.84 -7.93 -11.47
CA ASN A 27 6.24 -6.90 -10.60
C ASN A 27 6.88 -6.91 -9.21
N ILE A 28 6.82 -5.77 -8.51
CA ILE A 28 7.23 -5.61 -7.11
C ILE A 28 6.33 -4.58 -6.42
N SER A 29 5.93 -4.85 -5.18
CA SER A 29 5.24 -3.89 -4.30
C SER A 29 5.82 -3.96 -2.90
N LEU A 30 6.04 -2.82 -2.26
CA LEU A 30 6.61 -2.67 -0.94
C LEU A 30 5.63 -1.92 -0.04
N THR A 31 5.33 -2.48 1.14
CA THR A 31 4.52 -1.82 2.17
C THR A 31 5.29 -1.80 3.49
N GLN A 32 5.13 -0.71 4.25
CA GLN A 32 5.69 -0.55 5.59
C GLN A 32 4.56 -0.44 6.61
N LYS A 33 4.64 -1.21 7.69
CA LYS A 33 3.74 -1.10 8.84
C LYS A 33 4.54 -0.78 10.10
N ALA A 34 4.21 0.33 10.75
CA ALA A 34 4.83 0.77 12.00
C ALA A 34 4.01 0.33 13.22
N PHE A 35 4.68 -0.01 14.32
CA PHE A 35 4.04 -0.34 15.59
C PHE A 35 4.73 0.37 16.75
N SER A 36 3.92 0.85 17.70
CA SER A 36 4.42 1.40 18.97
C SER A 36 4.62 0.29 20.02
N GLY A 37 5.59 0.46 20.93
CA GLY A 37 5.84 -0.43 22.06
C GLY A 37 6.45 -1.81 21.72
N LYS A 38 6.59 -2.69 22.71
CA LYS A 38 7.09 -4.09 22.55
C LYS A 38 5.92 -5.01 22.12
N GLY A 39 6.17 -5.90 21.17
CA GLY A 39 5.18 -6.87 20.70
C GLY A 39 4.78 -7.89 21.77
N VAL A 40 3.48 -8.17 21.87
CA VAL A 40 2.90 -9.16 22.80
C VAL A 40 2.59 -10.50 22.12
N THR A 41 2.45 -10.51 20.79
CA THR A 41 2.16 -11.69 19.97
C THR A 41 3.44 -12.20 19.32
N ASN A 42 3.66 -13.51 19.37
CA ASN A 42 4.81 -14.13 18.71
C ASN A 42 4.58 -14.20 17.19
N VAL A 43 5.59 -13.83 16.41
CA VAL A 43 5.63 -14.01 14.96
C VAL A 43 6.17 -15.41 14.67
N ASP A 44 5.35 -16.27 14.08
CA ASP A 44 5.74 -17.63 13.70
C ASP A 44 6.40 -17.64 12.31
N LEU A 45 7.73 -17.69 12.29
CA LEU A 45 8.52 -17.69 11.06
C LEU A 45 8.29 -18.94 10.22
N SER A 46 7.99 -20.09 10.85
CA SER A 46 7.73 -21.35 10.14
C SER A 46 6.38 -21.37 9.45
N ALA A 47 5.39 -20.65 9.98
CA ALA A 47 4.09 -20.46 9.31
C ALA A 47 4.12 -19.33 8.28
N HIS A 48 5.08 -18.41 8.38
CA HIS A 48 5.21 -17.25 7.50
C HIS A 48 6.12 -17.50 6.29
N GLY A 49 7.10 -18.41 6.39
CA GLY A 49 8.11 -18.67 5.37
C GLY A 49 8.28 -20.15 5.05
N ASP A 50 7.73 -20.60 3.94
CA ASP A 50 7.85 -22.00 3.47
C ASP A 50 9.05 -22.23 2.56
N LEU A 51 9.63 -21.16 1.99
CA LEU A 51 10.82 -21.25 1.14
C LEU A 51 12.10 -20.97 1.93
N ASP A 52 12.07 -19.94 2.77
CA ASP A 52 13.18 -19.61 3.64
C ASP A 52 12.70 -18.70 4.78
N TRP A 53 13.41 -18.71 5.88
CA TRP A 53 13.32 -17.68 6.90
C TRP A 53 14.64 -17.65 7.67
N ALA A 54 14.98 -16.48 8.19
CA ALA A 54 16.14 -16.35 9.04
C ALA A 54 15.94 -15.29 10.11
N ALA A 55 16.60 -15.46 11.25
CA ALA A 55 16.63 -14.49 12.33
C ALA A 55 18.08 -14.27 12.81
N TRP A 56 18.32 -13.06 13.32
CA TRP A 56 19.61 -12.66 13.86
C TRP A 56 19.60 -12.77 15.38
N ASP A 57 20.62 -13.40 15.94
CA ASP A 57 20.84 -13.59 17.37
C ASP A 57 22.28 -13.15 17.69
N GLY A 58 22.51 -11.83 17.66
CA GLY A 58 23.82 -11.19 17.86
C GLY A 58 24.32 -10.36 16.67
N GLY A 59 25.33 -9.52 16.92
CA GLY A 59 25.81 -8.46 16.00
C GLY A 59 26.58 -8.90 14.74
N ALA A 60 26.20 -10.00 14.09
CA ALA A 60 26.80 -10.47 12.85
C ALA A 60 25.95 -10.10 11.62
N SER A 61 26.58 -9.88 10.47
CA SER A 61 25.91 -9.60 9.19
C SER A 61 25.26 -10.82 8.54
N ALA A 62 25.28 -11.98 9.20
CA ALA A 62 24.67 -13.21 8.75
C ALA A 62 23.74 -13.73 9.84
N PRO A 63 22.53 -14.18 9.49
CA PRO A 63 21.63 -14.80 10.45
C PRO A 63 22.25 -16.11 10.95
N ASN A 64 22.08 -16.39 12.23
CA ASN A 64 22.54 -17.61 12.91
C ASN A 64 21.40 -18.53 13.33
N GLN A 65 20.17 -18.10 13.03
CA GLN A 65 18.94 -18.86 13.14
C GLN A 65 18.33 -18.97 11.74
N THR A 66 18.21 -20.17 11.17
CA THR A 66 17.75 -20.33 9.78
C THR A 66 16.82 -21.53 9.62
N MET A 67 15.94 -21.46 8.63
CA MET A 67 15.13 -22.59 8.18
C MET A 67 16.03 -23.76 7.76
N SER A 68 15.64 -24.98 8.15
CA SER A 68 16.29 -26.20 7.68
C SER A 68 16.02 -26.33 6.18
N SER A 69 17.07 -26.33 5.35
CA SER A 69 17.03 -26.35 3.87
C SER A 69 16.59 -25.06 3.16
N GLY A 70 16.38 -23.95 3.89
CA GLY A 70 16.20 -22.63 3.28
C GLY A 70 17.48 -22.14 2.60
N GLY A 71 17.33 -21.46 1.45
CA GLY A 71 18.47 -21.02 0.62
C GLY A 71 18.25 -19.68 -0.10
N GLY A 72 17.24 -18.91 0.33
CA GLY A 72 16.87 -17.62 -0.25
C GLY A 72 17.74 -16.47 0.25
N PHE A 73 18.27 -16.52 1.48
CA PHE A 73 19.20 -15.50 1.97
C PHE A 73 20.52 -15.46 1.18
N VAL A 74 20.90 -14.28 0.69
CA VAL A 74 22.19 -14.07 0.01
C VAL A 74 23.15 -13.27 0.88
N SER A 75 22.74 -12.08 1.33
CA SER A 75 23.59 -11.22 2.16
C SER A 75 22.81 -10.15 2.91
N PHE A 76 23.37 -9.69 4.03
CA PHE A 76 22.97 -8.45 4.69
C PHE A 76 24.21 -7.56 4.80
N SER A 77 24.17 -6.38 4.19
CA SER A 77 25.35 -5.54 3.98
C SER A 77 25.13 -4.08 4.37
N ALA A 78 26.21 -3.39 4.70
CA ALA A 78 26.19 -1.97 5.02
C ALA A 78 26.12 -1.12 3.75
N ILE A 79 25.28 -0.08 3.77
CA ILE A 79 25.29 1.01 2.78
C ILE A 79 26.00 2.20 3.42
N GLY A 80 26.95 2.80 2.70
CA GLY A 80 27.72 3.95 3.19
C GLY A 80 28.65 3.58 4.34
N SER A 81 28.67 4.41 5.39
CA SER A 81 29.54 4.25 6.56
C SER A 81 28.94 3.42 7.71
N THR A 82 27.78 2.78 7.47
CA THR A 82 27.11 1.91 8.45
C THR A 82 28.06 0.84 9.01
N SER A 83 28.04 0.66 10.33
CA SER A 83 28.82 -0.38 11.01
C SER A 83 27.92 -1.33 11.78
N PHE A 84 28.17 -2.63 11.66
CA PHE A 84 27.53 -3.65 12.49
C PHE A 84 28.25 -3.73 13.84
N ALA A 85 27.52 -3.64 14.95
CA ALA A 85 28.08 -3.59 16.29
C ALA A 85 27.61 -4.79 17.14
N VAL A 86 28.44 -5.21 18.10
CA VAL A 86 28.06 -6.20 19.12
C VAL A 86 27.51 -5.44 20.33
N GLY A 87 26.22 -5.11 20.29
CA GLY A 87 25.52 -4.44 21.38
C GLY A 87 24.07 -4.91 21.45
N ASN A 88 23.59 -5.21 22.66
CA ASN A 88 22.23 -5.69 22.93
C ASN A 88 21.24 -4.53 22.77
N PHE A 89 20.74 -4.35 21.55
CA PHE A 89 19.47 -3.67 21.34
C PHE A 89 18.39 -4.74 21.32
N ASP A 90 17.68 -4.95 22.42
CA ASP A 90 16.71 -6.03 22.53
C ASP A 90 15.67 -5.96 21.41
N SER A 91 15.41 -7.10 20.76
CA SER A 91 14.34 -7.19 19.78
C SER A 91 13.03 -6.75 20.41
N ALA A 92 12.29 -5.91 19.70
CA ALA A 92 11.00 -5.45 20.19
C ALA A 92 9.85 -6.36 19.71
N ASN A 93 10.14 -7.33 18.84
CA ASN A 93 9.25 -8.45 18.51
C ASN A 93 9.72 -9.76 19.16
N ASN A 94 8.78 -10.69 19.34
CA ASN A 94 9.03 -12.07 19.74
C ASN A 94 8.85 -12.98 18.52
N TYR A 95 9.76 -13.94 18.32
CA TYR A 95 9.67 -14.88 17.20
C TYR A 95 9.62 -16.31 17.68
N THR A 96 8.92 -17.16 16.94
CA THR A 96 8.85 -18.62 17.12
C THR A 96 9.07 -19.31 15.78
N TRP A 97 9.55 -20.55 15.81
CA TRP A 97 9.70 -21.42 14.64
C TRP A 97 9.70 -22.89 15.06
N THR A 98 9.39 -23.77 14.11
CA THR A 98 9.30 -25.22 14.27
C THR A 98 10.21 -26.00 13.31
N ASN A 99 10.75 -25.36 12.25
CA ASN A 99 11.51 -26.03 11.18
C ASN A 99 12.92 -25.45 10.92
N GLY A 100 13.66 -24.99 11.94
CA GLY A 100 15.00 -24.39 11.79
C GLY A 100 15.99 -24.72 12.91
N ALA A 101 17.22 -24.20 12.79
CA ALA A 101 18.34 -24.54 13.67
C ALA A 101 18.84 -23.33 14.50
N PRO A 102 19.08 -23.49 15.84
CA PRO A 102 18.77 -24.67 16.65
C PRO A 102 17.26 -24.85 16.85
N THR A 103 16.85 -26.05 17.26
CA THR A 103 15.46 -26.45 17.54
C THR A 103 14.86 -25.79 18.80
N SER A 104 15.35 -24.63 19.23
CA SER A 104 14.77 -23.87 20.34
C SER A 104 13.48 -23.16 19.90
N ILE A 105 12.39 -23.41 20.61
CA ILE A 105 11.06 -22.83 20.35
C ILE A 105 11.03 -21.38 20.83
N GLY A 106 11.56 -20.47 20.01
CA GLY A 106 11.43 -19.02 20.14
C GLY A 106 12.41 -18.31 21.07
N SER A 107 12.52 -17.00 20.86
CA SER A 107 13.35 -16.08 21.66
C SER A 107 12.77 -14.67 21.64
N SER A 108 12.90 -13.96 22.77
CA SER A 108 12.45 -12.58 22.96
C SER A 108 13.57 -11.54 22.80
N THR A 109 14.72 -11.97 22.28
CA THR A 109 15.96 -11.16 22.19
C THR A 109 16.73 -11.38 20.87
N LEU A 110 16.03 -11.65 19.76
CA LEU A 110 16.65 -11.90 18.45
C LEU A 110 16.84 -10.61 17.67
N SER A 111 18.02 -10.03 17.78
CA SER A 111 18.41 -8.91 16.94
C SER A 111 19.92 -8.90 16.68
N GLY A 112 20.28 -8.48 15.48
CA GLY A 112 21.56 -7.83 15.22
C GLY A 112 21.38 -6.31 15.25
N SER A 113 22.45 -5.56 15.52
CA SER A 113 22.40 -4.09 15.53
C SER A 113 23.39 -3.47 14.55
N ALA A 114 22.95 -2.39 13.91
CA ALA A 114 23.76 -1.55 13.04
C ALA A 114 23.69 -0.10 13.51
N SER A 115 24.83 0.57 13.46
CA SER A 115 24.97 2.01 13.70
C SER A 115 24.95 2.76 12.36
N ILE A 116 23.92 3.58 12.15
CA ILE A 116 23.68 4.34 10.90
C ILE A 116 23.85 5.84 11.19
N ALA A 117 25.07 6.34 10.94
CA ALA A 117 25.51 7.65 11.39
C ALA A 117 25.01 8.80 10.50
N ASN A 118 25.27 8.73 9.19
CA ASN A 118 25.05 9.86 8.28
C ASN A 118 23.78 9.67 7.43
N THR A 119 23.16 10.78 7.00
CA THR A 119 22.11 10.74 5.98
C THR A 119 22.67 10.09 4.70
N GLY A 120 21.94 9.13 4.13
CA GLY A 120 22.40 8.32 3.01
C GLY A 120 23.14 7.03 3.40
N ASP A 121 23.52 6.85 4.67
CA ASP A 121 23.96 5.53 5.18
C ASP A 121 22.75 4.62 5.39
N GLY A 122 22.95 3.29 5.37
CA GLY A 122 21.85 2.33 5.48
C GLY A 122 22.28 0.88 5.59
N VAL A 123 21.35 -0.03 5.34
CA VAL A 123 21.58 -1.47 5.23
C VAL A 123 20.86 -2.03 4.00
N ARG A 124 21.40 -3.12 3.43
CA ARG A 124 20.82 -3.83 2.29
C ARG A 124 20.64 -5.31 2.61
N LEU A 125 19.41 -5.79 2.55
CA LEU A 125 19.09 -7.23 2.52
C LEU A 125 19.01 -7.70 1.07
N VAL A 126 19.65 -8.82 0.76
CA VAL A 126 19.59 -9.46 -0.56
C VAL A 126 19.08 -10.88 -0.41
N VAL A 127 18.05 -11.23 -1.17
CA VAL A 127 17.49 -12.58 -1.26
C VAL A 127 17.36 -13.00 -2.73
N SER A 128 17.57 -14.28 -3.02
CA SER A 128 17.45 -14.85 -4.37
C SER A 128 16.38 -15.94 -4.40
N VAL A 129 15.67 -16.00 -5.53
CA VAL A 129 14.75 -17.09 -5.84
C VAL A 129 15.25 -17.81 -7.09
N ALA A 130 15.13 -19.14 -7.10
CA ALA A 130 15.70 -19.98 -8.17
C ALA A 130 14.74 -20.19 -9.36
N ASN A 131 13.42 -20.08 -9.12
CA ASN A 131 12.39 -20.42 -10.09
C ASN A 131 11.53 -19.20 -10.42
N ALA A 132 10.81 -19.28 -11.53
CA ALA A 132 9.74 -18.34 -11.84
C ALA A 132 8.57 -18.56 -10.86
N GLY A 133 7.93 -17.48 -10.42
CA GLY A 133 6.79 -17.57 -9.54
C GLY A 133 6.48 -16.26 -8.83
N ASP A 134 5.47 -16.31 -7.97
CA ASP A 134 5.05 -15.21 -7.10
C ASP A 134 5.53 -15.48 -5.67
N TYR A 135 6.12 -14.46 -5.06
CA TYR A 135 6.84 -14.57 -3.80
C TYR A 135 6.45 -13.43 -2.86
N GLN A 136 6.45 -13.70 -1.56
CA GLN A 136 6.31 -12.70 -0.51
C GLN A 136 7.52 -12.76 0.42
N LEU A 137 8.22 -11.64 0.58
CA LEU A 137 9.24 -11.40 1.60
C LEU A 137 8.66 -10.51 2.69
N LYS A 138 8.76 -10.92 3.96
CA LYS A 138 8.58 -10.02 5.10
C LYS A 138 9.91 -9.79 5.79
N PHE A 139 10.24 -8.53 6.09
CA PHE A 139 11.43 -8.14 6.84
C PHE A 139 11.03 -7.34 8.09
N TYR A 140 11.59 -7.70 9.23
CA TYR A 140 11.28 -7.11 10.52
C TYR A 140 12.49 -6.40 11.11
N ALA A 141 12.27 -5.16 11.57
CA ALA A 141 13.30 -4.33 12.17
C ALA A 141 12.74 -3.44 13.28
N SER A 142 13.63 -2.95 14.13
CA SER A 142 13.35 -1.93 15.13
C SER A 142 14.33 -0.77 15.01
N THR A 143 13.87 0.46 15.21
CA THR A 143 14.72 1.67 15.22
C THR A 143 14.54 2.44 16.52
N TYR A 144 15.55 3.23 16.89
CA TYR A 144 15.44 4.22 17.97
C TYR A 144 15.93 5.57 17.47
N ASP A 145 15.04 6.58 17.49
CA ASP A 145 15.36 7.96 17.09
C ASP A 145 16.01 8.07 15.69
N LEU A 146 15.55 7.23 14.75
CA LEU A 146 16.11 7.04 13.42
C LEU A 146 14.99 6.87 12.38
N ASN A 147 15.07 7.62 11.27
CA ASN A 147 14.17 7.52 10.12
C ASN A 147 14.85 6.83 8.94
N LEU A 148 14.19 5.82 8.34
CA LEU A 148 14.72 5.03 7.22
C LEU A 148 13.70 4.95 6.08
N ASP A 149 14.12 5.39 4.89
CA ASP A 149 13.38 5.15 3.65
C ASP A 149 13.73 3.75 3.12
N ALA A 150 12.72 3.02 2.68
CA ALA A 150 12.84 1.67 2.19
C ALA A 150 12.69 1.61 0.67
N THR A 151 13.60 0.90 -0.01
CA THR A 151 13.54 0.68 -1.46
C THR A 151 13.71 -0.80 -1.76
N ALA A 152 12.72 -1.43 -2.37
CA ALA A 152 12.80 -2.82 -2.82
C ALA A 152 13.04 -2.86 -4.33
N SER A 153 13.94 -3.71 -4.83
CA SER A 153 14.34 -3.74 -6.24
C SER A 153 14.65 -5.15 -6.75
N LEU A 154 14.21 -5.47 -7.97
CA LEU A 154 14.53 -6.73 -8.65
C LEU A 154 15.65 -6.56 -9.69
N SER A 155 16.57 -7.51 -9.72
CA SER A 155 17.79 -7.45 -10.54
C SER A 155 17.52 -7.60 -12.03
N SER A 156 16.53 -8.42 -12.44
CA SER A 156 16.27 -8.73 -13.85
C SER A 156 15.54 -7.63 -14.63
N ALA A 157 14.75 -6.79 -13.95
CA ALA A 157 13.87 -5.80 -14.60
C ALA A 157 14.14 -4.34 -14.20
N GLY A 158 14.96 -4.08 -13.18
CA GLY A 158 15.23 -2.72 -12.70
C GLY A 158 13.99 -2.00 -12.15
N ILE A 159 12.92 -2.74 -11.87
CA ILE A 159 11.69 -2.24 -11.25
C ILE A 159 11.96 -2.13 -9.76
N GLN A 160 11.54 -1.00 -9.17
CA GLN A 160 11.68 -0.72 -7.76
C GLN A 160 10.38 -0.12 -7.19
N ASP A 161 10.15 -0.35 -5.91
CA ASP A 161 9.10 0.33 -5.14
C ASP A 161 9.71 0.96 -3.88
N VAL A 162 9.18 2.10 -3.46
CA VAL A 162 9.77 2.95 -2.42
C VAL A 162 8.73 3.34 -1.39
N VAL A 163 9.07 3.18 -0.11
CA VAL A 163 8.27 3.67 1.01
C VAL A 163 9.13 4.58 1.88
N ASN A 164 8.71 5.83 2.04
CA ASN A 164 9.39 6.79 2.91
C ASN A 164 9.13 6.47 4.38
N GLY A 165 10.17 6.56 5.21
CA GLY A 165 10.07 6.30 6.63
C GLY A 165 9.31 7.38 7.38
N SER A 166 8.64 6.98 8.48
CA SER A 166 8.00 7.90 9.42
C SER A 166 8.90 8.13 10.64
N TYR A 167 9.35 9.38 10.84
CA TYR A 167 10.23 9.72 11.96
C TYR A 167 9.47 9.92 13.27
N VAL A 168 9.92 9.26 14.34
CA VAL A 168 9.45 9.51 15.71
C VAL A 168 10.66 9.76 16.62
N ALA A 169 10.75 10.98 17.17
CA ALA A 169 11.86 11.40 18.00
C ALA A 169 11.87 10.70 19.37
N ASN A 170 13.04 10.27 19.83
CA ASN A 170 13.27 9.64 21.15
C ASN A 170 12.36 8.42 21.46
N ALA A 171 11.92 7.69 20.44
CA ALA A 171 11.06 6.53 20.61
C ALA A 171 11.63 5.30 19.88
N ILE A 172 11.34 4.11 20.44
CA ILE A 172 11.54 2.86 19.73
C ILE A 172 10.36 2.66 18.77
N GLN A 173 10.65 2.42 17.50
CA GLN A 173 9.66 2.07 16.49
C GLN A 173 9.94 0.67 15.97
N ARG A 174 8.90 -0.13 15.78
CA ARG A 174 8.98 -1.44 15.12
C ARG A 174 8.40 -1.34 13.73
N TYR A 175 9.03 -2.01 12.78
CA TYR A 175 8.62 -2.03 11.39
C TYR A 175 8.48 -3.46 10.88
N GLU A 176 7.38 -3.72 10.19
CA GLU A 176 7.23 -4.83 9.24
C GLU A 176 7.27 -4.25 7.83
N TYR A 177 8.21 -4.70 7.01
CA TYR A 177 8.26 -4.42 5.59
C TYR A 177 7.76 -5.66 4.85
N THR A 178 6.66 -5.55 4.09
CA THR A 178 6.14 -6.64 3.26
C THR A 178 6.39 -6.32 1.80
N ILE A 179 7.07 -7.22 1.10
CA ILE A 179 7.41 -7.13 -0.31
C ILE A 179 6.76 -8.31 -1.04
N ASP A 180 5.82 -8.02 -1.93
CA ASP A 180 5.27 -9.00 -2.86
C ASP A 180 5.90 -8.78 -4.23
N PHE A 181 6.40 -9.86 -4.84
CA PHE A 181 7.11 -9.75 -6.11
C PHE A 181 6.94 -11.00 -6.98
N SER A 182 7.04 -10.82 -8.30
CA SER A 182 6.92 -11.89 -9.28
C SER A 182 8.15 -11.95 -10.18
N THR A 183 8.61 -13.16 -10.50
CA THR A 183 9.79 -13.38 -11.33
C THR A 183 9.46 -14.30 -12.50
N GLN A 184 10.09 -14.06 -13.65
CA GLN A 184 9.96 -14.94 -14.84
C GLN A 184 10.98 -16.09 -14.85
N GLY A 185 11.84 -16.18 -13.84
CA GLY A 185 12.93 -17.14 -13.71
C GLY A 185 13.70 -16.87 -12.43
N SER A 186 14.94 -17.37 -12.34
CA SER A 186 15.80 -17.01 -11.20
C SER A 186 16.06 -15.50 -11.19
N ASP A 187 15.86 -14.86 -10.04
CA ASP A 187 16.08 -13.43 -9.84
C ASP A 187 16.52 -13.14 -8.40
N THR A 188 17.00 -11.92 -8.18
CA THR A 188 17.51 -11.44 -6.90
C THR A 188 16.80 -10.15 -6.51
N LEU A 189 16.18 -10.17 -5.34
CA LEU A 189 15.54 -9.03 -4.69
C LEU A 189 16.52 -8.35 -3.72
N SER A 190 16.63 -7.03 -3.79
CA SER A 190 17.35 -6.21 -2.80
C SER A 190 16.39 -5.27 -2.08
N LEU A 191 16.44 -5.23 -0.75
CA LEU A 191 15.75 -4.27 0.10
C LEU A 191 16.79 -3.35 0.77
N ASP A 192 16.76 -2.07 0.40
CA ASP A 192 17.60 -1.01 0.96
C ASP A 192 16.82 -0.23 2.00
N LEU A 193 17.39 -0.06 3.19
CA LEU A 193 16.87 0.81 4.24
C LEU A 193 17.88 1.93 4.50
N VAL A 194 17.58 3.15 4.07
CA VAL A 194 18.52 4.29 4.01
C VAL A 194 18.06 5.43 4.90
N LYS A 195 18.99 6.00 5.68
CA LYS A 195 18.70 7.08 6.62
C LYS A 195 18.35 8.38 5.91
N ASN A 196 17.20 8.93 6.31
CA ASN A 196 16.71 10.24 5.87
C ASN A 196 16.39 11.20 7.04
N GLY A 197 16.70 10.83 8.29
CA GLY A 197 16.49 11.70 9.46
C GLY A 197 16.74 11.04 10.81
N GLY A 198 16.73 11.82 11.91
CA GLY A 198 16.83 11.35 13.30
C GLY A 198 18.17 11.59 14.02
N GLY A 199 18.15 11.52 15.36
CA GLY A 199 19.22 11.97 16.26
C GLY A 199 20.13 10.88 16.87
N GLN A 200 19.66 9.64 17.08
CA GLN A 200 20.46 8.49 17.56
C GLN A 200 20.44 7.34 16.56
N ALA A 201 21.61 6.75 16.31
CA ALA A 201 21.94 6.00 15.10
C ALA A 201 21.62 4.49 15.15
N ILE A 202 20.67 4.01 15.97
CA ILE A 202 20.54 2.57 16.23
C ILE A 202 19.39 1.93 15.43
N PHE A 203 19.77 1.00 14.55
CA PHE A 203 18.88 0.12 13.81
C PHE A 203 19.10 -1.33 14.24
N ALA A 204 18.05 -2.04 14.60
CA ALA A 204 18.06 -3.46 14.88
C ALA A 204 17.37 -4.24 13.76
N HIS A 205 18.11 -5.15 13.14
CA HIS A 205 17.57 -6.11 12.18
C HIS A 205 17.24 -7.39 12.93
N GLU A 206 16.01 -7.89 12.75
CA GLU A 206 15.48 -8.93 13.61
C GLU A 206 15.29 -10.25 12.88
N ALA A 207 14.43 -10.29 11.86
CA ALA A 207 14.13 -11.51 11.11
C ALA A 207 13.56 -11.22 9.71
N PHE A 208 13.55 -12.23 8.86
CA PHE A 208 12.79 -12.23 7.61
C PHE A 208 12.15 -13.60 7.33
N SER A 209 11.09 -13.61 6.53
CA SER A 209 10.46 -14.83 6.00
C SER A 209 10.17 -14.69 4.52
N LEU A 210 10.31 -15.78 3.76
CA LEU A 210 10.09 -15.87 2.32
C LEU A 210 9.20 -17.08 2.01
N LYS A 211 8.15 -16.87 1.21
CA LYS A 211 7.24 -17.95 0.77
C LYS A 211 6.80 -17.80 -0.68
N THR A 212 6.33 -18.90 -1.27
CA THR A 212 5.58 -18.88 -2.54
C THR A 212 4.12 -18.50 -2.30
N LEU A 213 3.48 -17.86 -3.29
CA LEU A 213 2.04 -17.62 -3.30
C LEU A 213 1.37 -18.59 -4.30
N THR A 214 0.35 -19.34 -3.88
CA THR A 214 -0.28 -20.42 -4.68
C THR A 214 -1.45 -19.95 -5.56
N THR A 215 -2.00 -18.78 -5.27
CA THR A 215 -2.95 -18.05 -6.12
C THR A 215 -2.83 -16.59 -5.77
N VAL A 216 -2.58 -15.72 -6.74
CA VAL A 216 -2.79 -14.29 -6.50
C VAL A 216 -4.31 -14.11 -6.24
N PRO A 217 -4.77 -13.31 -5.26
CA PRO A 217 -5.99 -12.53 -5.49
C PRO A 217 -5.87 -11.87 -6.88
N PRO A 218 -6.94 -11.66 -7.65
CA PRO A 218 -6.79 -11.13 -9.00
C PRO A 218 -5.89 -9.89 -8.96
N PRO A 219 -5.02 -9.69 -9.96
CA PRO A 219 -4.12 -8.56 -9.95
C PRO A 219 -4.96 -7.34 -9.59
N ILE A 220 -4.53 -6.56 -8.60
CA ILE A 220 -4.95 -5.16 -8.58
C ILE A 220 -4.26 -4.58 -9.82
N GLN A 221 -4.82 -4.85 -11.01
CA GLN A 221 -4.80 -3.86 -12.04
C GLN A 221 -5.42 -2.68 -11.36
N LYS A 222 -4.67 -1.58 -11.27
CA LYS A 222 -5.22 -0.32 -10.80
C LYS A 222 -6.50 -0.12 -11.61
N THR A 223 -7.65 -0.31 -10.99
CA THR A 223 -8.92 -0.12 -11.67
C THR A 223 -9.23 1.34 -11.53
N HIS A 224 -9.66 1.92 -12.62
CA HIS A 224 -10.08 3.29 -12.65
C HIS A 224 -11.56 3.35 -12.91
N GLU A 225 -12.26 4.16 -12.13
CA GLU A 225 -13.65 4.45 -12.39
C GLU A 225 -13.71 5.43 -13.56
N THR A 226 -14.39 5.00 -14.62
CA THR A 226 -14.78 5.89 -15.71
C THR A 226 -16.26 6.23 -15.55
N ILE A 227 -16.53 7.49 -15.20
CA ILE A 227 -17.89 7.99 -15.05
C ILE A 227 -18.30 8.67 -16.35
N PHE A 228 -19.40 8.21 -16.95
CA PHE A 228 -20.03 8.84 -18.10
C PHE A 228 -21.23 9.66 -17.65
N ILE A 229 -21.15 10.98 -17.74
CA ILE A 229 -22.26 11.88 -17.42
C ILE A 229 -22.96 12.28 -18.71
N ASN A 230 -24.21 11.85 -18.88
CA ASN A 230 -25.01 12.17 -20.06
C ASN A 230 -25.58 13.61 -19.98
N VAL A 231 -26.14 14.10 -21.08
CA VAL A 231 -26.59 15.51 -21.18
C VAL A 231 -27.70 15.86 -20.17
N ASP A 232 -28.51 14.89 -19.79
CA ASP A 232 -29.59 15.01 -18.79
C ASP A 232 -29.13 14.82 -17.34
N GLY A 233 -27.81 14.69 -17.12
CA GLY A 233 -27.21 14.46 -15.82
C GLY A 233 -27.28 13.01 -15.35
N THR A 234 -27.74 12.07 -16.19
CA THR A 234 -27.68 10.65 -15.85
C THR A 234 -26.25 10.14 -15.90
N GLU A 235 -25.82 9.48 -14.83
CA GLU A 235 -24.47 8.96 -14.70
C GLU A 235 -24.45 7.45 -14.97
N THR A 236 -23.43 7.00 -15.69
CA THR A 236 -23.11 5.58 -15.83
C THR A 236 -21.66 5.37 -15.44
N VAL A 237 -21.44 4.57 -14.40
CA VAL A 237 -20.09 4.26 -13.92
C VAL A 237 -19.65 2.93 -14.52
N GLU A 238 -18.46 2.90 -15.10
CA GLU A 238 -17.80 1.69 -15.58
C GLU A 238 -16.43 1.56 -14.89
N THR A 239 -16.21 0.46 -14.18
CA THR A 239 -14.93 0.15 -13.54
C THR A 239 -14.05 -0.64 -14.50
N ILE A 240 -12.86 -0.12 -14.82
CA ILE A 240 -12.04 -0.64 -15.92
C ILE A 240 -10.59 -0.72 -15.48
N HIS A 241 -9.89 -1.74 -15.93
CA HIS A 241 -8.47 -1.90 -15.65
C HIS A 241 -7.61 -0.82 -16.32
N GLU A 242 -6.51 -0.42 -15.67
CA GLU A 242 -5.47 0.44 -16.25
C GLU A 242 -5.01 -0.09 -17.63
N GLY A 243 -5.12 0.75 -18.65
CA GLY A 243 -4.92 0.45 -20.07
C GLY A 243 -6.17 0.05 -20.86
N GLY A 244 -7.30 -0.25 -20.20
CA GLY A 244 -8.58 -0.57 -20.84
C GLY A 244 -9.32 0.67 -21.33
N ILE A 245 -10.13 0.55 -22.40
CA ILE A 245 -10.92 1.66 -22.96
C ILE A 245 -12.40 1.46 -22.61
N ALA A 246 -12.97 2.44 -21.91
CA ALA A 246 -14.37 2.48 -21.53
C ALA A 246 -15.32 2.54 -22.73
N VAL A 247 -16.47 1.89 -22.65
CA VAL A 247 -17.47 1.95 -23.73
C VAL A 247 -18.59 2.90 -23.30
N PRO A 248 -18.68 4.10 -23.91
CA PRO A 248 -19.68 5.07 -23.50
C PRO A 248 -21.12 4.58 -23.70
N PRO A 249 -22.06 4.96 -22.80
CA PRO A 249 -23.47 4.63 -22.94
C PRO A 249 -24.13 5.39 -24.10
N SER A 250 -25.36 5.01 -24.47
CA SER A 250 -26.11 5.73 -25.51
C SER A 250 -26.43 7.16 -25.05
N GLY A 251 -26.12 8.15 -25.90
CA GLY A 251 -26.38 9.55 -25.60
C GLY A 251 -27.87 9.90 -25.53
N VAL A 252 -28.24 10.75 -24.57
CA VAL A 252 -29.60 11.26 -24.35
C VAL A 252 -29.58 12.77 -24.54
N SER A 253 -30.63 13.35 -25.14
CA SER A 253 -30.76 14.81 -25.29
C SER A 253 -31.86 15.34 -24.37
N THR A 254 -31.69 16.54 -23.83
CA THR A 254 -32.68 17.22 -22.99
C THR A 254 -33.51 18.24 -23.78
N ALA A 255 -34.44 18.91 -23.09
CA ALA A 255 -35.25 19.98 -23.67
C ALA A 255 -34.39 21.15 -24.18
N ASP A 256 -33.27 21.41 -23.52
CA ASP A 256 -32.35 22.55 -23.64
C ASP A 256 -30.97 22.20 -24.22
N LYS A 257 -30.62 20.92 -24.38
CA LYS A 257 -29.31 20.49 -24.93
C LYS A 257 -29.47 19.28 -25.85
N THR A 258 -28.67 19.23 -26.92
CA THR A 258 -28.68 18.13 -27.90
C THR A 258 -27.37 17.37 -27.82
N PHE A 259 -27.42 16.08 -27.47
CA PHE A 259 -26.27 15.19 -27.47
C PHE A 259 -25.62 15.12 -28.86
N THR A 260 -24.32 15.37 -28.94
CA THR A 260 -23.56 15.35 -30.19
C THR A 260 -22.49 14.24 -30.23
N GLY A 261 -22.11 13.67 -29.08
CA GLY A 261 -21.19 12.55 -29.01
C GLY A 261 -20.56 12.39 -27.62
N TRP A 262 -19.64 11.45 -27.50
CA TRP A 262 -18.75 11.37 -26.33
C TRP A 262 -17.36 11.88 -26.73
N PRO A 263 -16.59 12.45 -25.78
CA PRO A 263 -15.17 12.78 -26.01
C PRO A 263 -14.36 11.53 -26.41
N ASN A 264 -13.14 11.74 -26.93
CA ASN A 264 -12.27 10.62 -27.28
C ASN A 264 -11.83 9.87 -26.01
N VAL A 265 -12.43 8.71 -25.77
CA VAL A 265 -12.17 7.89 -24.58
C VAL A 265 -10.78 7.26 -24.71
N LYS A 266 -9.87 7.65 -23.83
CA LYS A 266 -8.50 7.13 -23.79
C LYS A 266 -8.43 5.87 -22.91
N PRO A 267 -7.38 5.04 -23.11
CA PRO A 267 -7.03 3.98 -22.16
C PRO A 267 -6.94 4.53 -20.72
N ALA A 268 -7.55 3.84 -19.77
CA ALA A 268 -7.63 4.27 -18.38
C ALA A 268 -6.24 4.28 -17.72
N SER A 269 -5.87 5.37 -17.03
CA SER A 269 -4.62 5.46 -16.24
C SER A 269 -4.81 6.17 -14.90
N GLN A 270 -6.02 6.65 -14.64
CA GLN A 270 -6.53 7.28 -13.42
C GLN A 270 -8.07 7.31 -13.51
N ASP A 271 -8.76 7.53 -12.39
CA ASP A 271 -10.21 7.76 -12.39
C ASP A 271 -10.52 8.98 -13.25
N VAL A 272 -11.51 8.87 -14.12
CA VAL A 272 -11.80 9.89 -15.12
C VAL A 272 -13.29 9.99 -15.37
N THR A 273 -13.79 11.22 -15.44
CA THR A 273 -15.17 11.47 -15.82
C THR A 273 -15.21 12.01 -17.25
N TYR A 274 -15.94 11.34 -18.13
CA TYR A 274 -16.26 11.85 -19.46
C TYR A 274 -17.70 12.38 -19.43
N THR A 275 -17.87 13.66 -19.75
CA THR A 275 -19.20 14.25 -19.93
C THR A 275 -19.57 14.21 -21.41
N ALA A 276 -20.83 13.89 -21.70
CA ALA A 276 -21.37 13.89 -23.04
C ALA A 276 -21.14 15.26 -23.70
N LEU A 277 -20.60 15.25 -24.92
CA LEU A 277 -20.58 16.42 -25.76
C LEU A 277 -22.02 16.72 -26.18
N TYR A 278 -22.40 17.98 -26.05
CA TYR A 278 -23.69 18.46 -26.49
C TYR A 278 -23.55 19.81 -27.18
N THR A 279 -24.59 20.17 -27.90
CA THR A 279 -24.81 21.55 -28.34
C THR A 279 -25.98 22.09 -27.54
N ASP A 280 -25.77 23.23 -26.90
CA ASP A 280 -26.87 23.93 -26.24
C ASP A 280 -27.92 24.32 -27.28
N LYS A 281 -29.19 24.12 -26.93
CA LYS A 281 -30.29 24.86 -27.55
C LYS A 281 -30.29 26.26 -26.92
N SER A 282 -29.26 27.04 -27.25
CA SER A 282 -29.03 28.46 -26.94
C SER A 282 -29.89 29.11 -25.83
N GLY A 283 -29.24 29.45 -24.71
CA GLY A 283 -29.43 30.71 -23.98
C GLY A 283 -30.18 30.66 -22.64
N ALA A 284 -29.43 30.72 -21.52
CA ALA A 284 -29.82 31.40 -20.26
C ALA A 284 -28.72 31.29 -19.16
N GLY A 285 -27.96 32.37 -18.88
CA GLY A 285 -27.49 32.68 -17.50
C GLY A 285 -26.20 32.06 -16.94
N ASN A 286 -25.43 31.25 -17.68
CA ASN A 286 -24.25 30.56 -17.12
C ASN A 286 -22.99 31.44 -17.00
N TYR A 287 -22.18 31.21 -15.96
CA TYR A 287 -20.86 31.84 -15.80
C TYR A 287 -19.81 31.27 -16.77
N VAL A 288 -18.97 32.14 -17.31
CA VAL A 288 -17.83 31.79 -18.16
C VAL A 288 -16.55 32.36 -17.54
N ASP A 289 -15.63 31.51 -17.10
CA ASP A 289 -14.36 31.90 -16.51
C ASP A 289 -13.33 32.25 -17.59
N VAL A 290 -13.00 33.53 -17.70
CA VAL A 290 -12.11 34.06 -18.73
C VAL A 290 -10.71 34.26 -18.18
N PHE A 291 -9.72 33.74 -18.92
CA PHE A 291 -8.30 33.87 -18.66
C PHE A 291 -7.62 34.55 -19.84
N MET A 292 -6.43 35.10 -19.62
CA MET A 292 -5.61 35.65 -20.70
C MET A 292 -4.18 35.14 -20.60
N ALA A 293 -3.63 34.64 -21.71
CA ALA A 293 -2.24 34.28 -21.84
C ALA A 293 -1.55 35.20 -22.86
N THR A 294 -0.59 35.99 -22.40
CA THR A 294 0.08 37.00 -23.23
C THR A 294 1.51 37.32 -22.80
N GLY A 295 2.18 38.17 -23.58
CA GLY A 295 3.57 38.59 -23.42
C GLY A 295 4.39 38.35 -24.68
N GLN A 296 5.67 38.73 -24.65
CA GLN A 296 6.54 38.57 -25.82
C GLN A 296 6.84 37.10 -26.13
N SER A 297 6.98 36.29 -25.08
CA SER A 297 7.32 34.87 -25.19
C SER A 297 6.10 33.98 -25.46
N ASN A 298 4.91 34.56 -25.68
CA ASN A 298 3.78 33.83 -26.27
C ASN A 298 3.74 33.95 -27.81
N ALA A 299 4.53 34.83 -28.43
CA ALA A 299 4.31 35.18 -29.83
C ALA A 299 4.73 34.11 -30.87
N PHE A 300 5.87 33.40 -30.72
CA PHE A 300 6.40 32.48 -31.75
C PHE A 300 7.49 31.49 -31.28
N TRP A 301 7.43 30.21 -31.71
CA TRP A 301 8.55 29.21 -31.65
C TRP A 301 8.34 27.99 -32.59
N PRO A 302 9.37 27.35 -33.20
CA PRO A 302 10.77 27.74 -33.36
C PRO A 302 11.07 28.43 -34.71
N VAL A 303 12.23 29.05 -34.80
CA VAL A 303 12.74 29.75 -35.99
C VAL A 303 12.83 28.84 -37.23
N ASP A 304 11.81 28.86 -38.08
CA ASP A 304 11.97 28.76 -39.55
C ASP A 304 10.82 29.51 -40.27
N PRO A 305 11.08 30.71 -40.84
CA PRO A 305 10.02 31.53 -41.44
C PRO A 305 9.44 30.98 -42.75
N GLU A 306 10.00 29.92 -43.34
CA GLU A 306 9.67 29.53 -44.72
C GLU A 306 9.06 28.14 -44.88
N SER A 307 8.76 27.39 -43.81
CA SER A 307 8.42 25.97 -43.97
C SER A 307 7.35 25.37 -43.04
N SER A 308 6.32 26.10 -42.57
CA SER A 308 5.09 25.43 -42.08
C SER A 308 3.94 26.42 -41.89
N GLY A 309 2.74 26.03 -42.31
CA GLY A 309 1.54 26.81 -42.02
C GLY A 309 1.14 26.66 -40.56
N SER A 310 0.94 27.77 -39.84
CA SER A 310 0.25 27.86 -38.53
C SER A 310 0.73 27.00 -37.35
N GLU A 311 1.67 26.07 -37.54
CA GLU A 311 2.35 25.31 -36.48
C GLU A 311 3.47 26.20 -35.91
N GLY A 312 3.32 26.70 -34.68
CA GLY A 312 4.34 27.58 -34.05
C GLY A 312 3.84 28.76 -33.22
N LEU A 313 2.58 29.17 -33.43
CA LEU A 313 2.02 30.37 -32.79
C LEU A 313 1.34 30.03 -31.46
N TYR A 314 1.71 30.77 -30.42
CA TYR A 314 1.08 30.78 -29.10
C TYR A 314 1.08 29.47 -28.29
N TYR A 315 2.13 28.65 -28.41
CA TYR A 315 2.24 27.40 -27.62
C TYR A 315 2.15 27.61 -26.12
N TYR A 316 2.66 28.73 -25.59
CA TYR A 316 2.47 29.05 -24.16
C TYR A 316 0.99 29.21 -23.80
N GLY A 317 0.22 29.94 -24.61
CA GLY A 317 -1.23 30.05 -24.43
C GLY A 317 -1.98 28.74 -24.64
N LYS A 318 -1.53 27.87 -25.55
CA LYS A 318 -2.14 26.55 -25.76
C LYS A 318 -1.92 25.61 -24.58
N GLY A 319 -0.71 25.57 -24.01
CA GLY A 319 -0.45 24.82 -22.78
C GLY A 319 -1.31 25.31 -21.61
N VAL A 320 -1.59 26.62 -21.54
CA VAL A 320 -2.54 27.19 -20.57
C VAL A 320 -3.98 26.72 -20.84
N GLU A 321 -4.43 26.80 -22.09
CA GLU A 321 -5.77 26.37 -22.51
C GLU A 321 -6.02 24.89 -22.25
N ASP A 322 -5.06 24.03 -22.58
CA ASP A 322 -5.14 22.58 -22.41
C ASP A 322 -5.34 22.20 -20.93
N VAL A 323 -4.59 22.80 -20.00
CA VAL A 323 -4.74 22.46 -18.58
C VAL A 323 -6.03 23.05 -17.99
N LEU A 324 -6.41 24.29 -18.36
CA LEU A 324 -7.63 24.90 -17.85
C LEU A 324 -8.88 24.15 -18.31
N ALA A 325 -8.96 23.79 -19.59
CA ALA A 325 -10.08 23.02 -20.15
C ALA A 325 -10.22 21.64 -19.50
N ASN A 326 -9.09 21.01 -19.12
CA ASN A 326 -9.07 19.70 -18.47
C ASN A 326 -9.18 19.75 -16.93
N SER A 327 -9.11 20.94 -16.32
CA SER A 327 -9.05 21.05 -14.86
C SER A 327 -10.37 20.71 -14.15
N GLY A 328 -11.51 20.96 -14.79
CA GLY A 328 -12.84 20.84 -14.15
C GLY A 328 -13.11 21.83 -13.02
N LEU A 329 -12.19 22.76 -12.73
CA LEU A 329 -12.27 23.69 -11.59
C LEU A 329 -12.95 25.03 -11.95
N PHE A 330 -13.18 25.29 -13.22
CA PHE A 330 -13.66 26.58 -13.74
C PHE A 330 -14.90 26.37 -14.62
N SER A 331 -15.83 27.33 -14.58
CA SER A 331 -17.09 27.29 -15.34
C SER A 331 -16.83 27.73 -16.78
N ASP A 332 -16.91 26.82 -17.75
CA ASP A 332 -16.64 27.08 -19.17
C ASP A 332 -15.35 27.92 -19.39
N PRO A 333 -14.17 27.40 -19.00
CA PRO A 333 -12.95 28.19 -19.03
C PRO A 333 -12.57 28.57 -20.46
N VAL A 334 -12.37 29.87 -20.69
CA VAL A 334 -11.97 30.44 -21.97
C VAL A 334 -10.63 31.14 -21.82
N VAL A 335 -9.67 30.82 -22.68
CA VAL A 335 -8.37 31.51 -22.71
C VAL A 335 -8.28 32.46 -23.90
N VAL A 336 -8.07 33.74 -23.62
CA VAL A 336 -7.74 34.75 -24.63
C VAL A 336 -6.23 34.69 -24.87
N ILE A 337 -5.84 34.19 -26.04
CA ILE A 337 -4.45 33.98 -26.42
C ILE A 337 -3.97 35.12 -27.33
N ASP A 338 -2.93 35.83 -26.90
CA ASP A 338 -2.23 36.82 -27.71
C ASP A 338 -0.73 36.95 -27.35
N GLY A 339 0.04 37.73 -28.09
CA GLY A 339 1.45 37.94 -27.82
C GLY A 339 2.09 38.89 -28.84
N GLU A 340 3.15 39.60 -28.45
CA GLU A 340 3.84 40.54 -29.32
C GLU A 340 5.37 40.38 -29.21
N PRO A 341 6.06 39.88 -30.26
CA PRO A 341 7.45 39.46 -30.16
C PRO A 341 8.41 40.66 -30.06
N GLY A 342 9.41 40.55 -29.20
CA GLY A 342 10.52 41.52 -29.10
C GLY A 342 10.16 42.86 -28.47
N GLU A 343 8.99 42.97 -27.82
CA GLU A 343 8.49 44.20 -27.25
C GLU A 343 8.76 44.33 -25.74
N GLN A 344 9.03 45.56 -25.32
CA GLN A 344 9.23 45.95 -23.92
C GLN A 344 7.90 46.29 -23.24
N ILE A 345 7.83 46.16 -21.91
CA ILE A 345 6.59 46.41 -21.13
C ILE A 345 6.03 47.82 -21.34
N SER A 346 6.87 48.81 -21.69
CA SER A 346 6.40 50.17 -21.96
C SER A 346 5.44 50.26 -23.15
N ASN A 347 5.44 49.27 -24.05
CA ASN A 347 4.54 49.24 -25.20
C ASN A 347 3.18 48.61 -24.88
N TRP A 348 3.05 47.99 -23.69
CA TRP A 348 1.76 47.72 -23.05
C TRP A 348 1.33 48.92 -22.19
N HIS A 349 2.21 49.41 -21.31
CA HIS A 349 1.89 50.52 -20.42
C HIS A 349 3.14 51.32 -20.05
N ASP A 350 3.11 52.65 -20.17
CA ASP A 350 4.27 53.51 -19.87
C ASP A 350 4.40 53.90 -18.39
N GLY A 351 3.41 53.52 -17.58
CA GLY A 351 3.29 53.83 -16.14
C GLY A 351 2.26 54.93 -15.85
N SER A 352 1.80 55.64 -16.90
CA SER A 352 0.77 56.68 -16.82
C SER A 352 -0.44 56.40 -17.71
N SER A 353 -0.26 55.70 -18.83
CA SER A 353 -1.33 55.43 -19.80
C SER A 353 -1.15 54.14 -20.61
N PRO A 354 -2.26 53.49 -21.01
CA PRO A 354 -2.22 52.30 -21.87
C PRO A 354 -1.72 52.62 -23.27
N GLN A 355 -0.77 51.80 -23.72
CA GLN A 355 -0.13 51.93 -25.02
C GLN A 355 -0.77 51.01 -26.07
N TRP A 356 -0.20 50.98 -27.26
CA TRP A 356 -0.82 50.37 -28.42
C TRP A 356 -1.00 48.85 -28.30
N ILE A 357 -0.10 48.13 -27.62
CA ILE A 357 -0.26 46.68 -27.41
C ILE A 357 -1.38 46.39 -26.42
N TYR A 358 -1.51 47.20 -25.35
CA TYR A 358 -2.65 47.10 -24.44
C TYR A 358 -3.97 47.27 -25.20
N LYS A 359 -4.05 48.27 -26.08
CA LYS A 359 -5.22 48.55 -26.92
C LYS A 359 -5.51 47.49 -28.00
N LYS A 360 -4.54 46.61 -28.25
CA LYS A 360 -4.68 45.46 -29.16
C LYS A 360 -5.11 44.20 -28.41
N GLN A 361 -4.61 43.99 -27.19
CA GLN A 361 -4.76 42.71 -26.49
C GLN A 361 -5.82 42.74 -25.38
N PHE A 362 -5.84 43.79 -24.57
CA PHE A 362 -6.70 43.92 -23.38
C PHE A 362 -7.99 44.69 -23.69
N PHE A 363 -7.94 46.03 -23.67
CA PHE A 363 -9.10 46.90 -23.85
C PHE A 363 -8.78 48.12 -24.72
N GLY A 364 -9.76 48.55 -25.52
CA GLY A 364 -9.67 49.68 -26.43
C GLY A 364 -9.71 49.28 -27.91
N THR A 365 -9.25 50.19 -28.76
CA THR A 365 -9.19 49.99 -30.21
C THR A 365 -7.79 50.24 -30.71
N TYR A 366 -7.28 49.31 -31.51
CA TYR A 366 -6.02 49.44 -32.25
C TYR A 366 -6.24 48.98 -33.69
N ASP A 367 -5.74 49.75 -34.66
CA ASP A 367 -5.92 49.50 -36.10
C ASP A 367 -7.37 49.17 -36.52
N ASN A 368 -8.34 49.92 -35.97
CA ASN A 368 -9.79 49.74 -36.17
C ASN A 368 -10.34 48.38 -35.69
N THR A 369 -9.58 47.64 -34.90
CA THR A 369 -10.02 46.39 -34.26
C THR A 369 -10.15 46.58 -32.75
N THR A 370 -11.21 46.02 -32.17
CA THR A 370 -11.39 45.97 -30.72
C THR A 370 -10.38 44.99 -30.12
N ALA A 371 -9.83 45.35 -28.96
CA ALA A 371 -8.89 44.50 -28.25
C ALA A 371 -9.46 43.09 -27.99
N LYS A 372 -8.62 42.06 -28.06
CA LYS A 372 -9.07 40.66 -28.02
C LYS A 372 -9.82 40.28 -26.74
N LEU A 373 -9.33 40.68 -25.57
CA LEU A 373 -10.00 40.38 -24.30
C LEU A 373 -11.37 41.07 -24.23
N GLN A 374 -11.42 42.37 -24.53
CA GLN A 374 -12.68 43.12 -24.60
C GLN A 374 -13.68 42.49 -25.58
N ALA A 375 -13.24 42.09 -26.78
CA ALA A 375 -14.09 41.45 -27.77
C ALA A 375 -14.67 40.12 -27.26
N LYS A 376 -13.86 39.30 -26.57
CA LYS A 376 -14.31 38.02 -26.03
C LYS A 376 -15.29 38.18 -24.86
N LEU A 377 -15.02 39.12 -23.96
CA LEU A 377 -15.93 39.46 -22.86
C LEU A 377 -17.29 39.95 -23.40
N ALA A 378 -17.27 40.84 -24.39
CA ALA A 378 -18.48 41.34 -25.04
C ALA A 378 -19.25 40.25 -25.79
N GLN A 379 -18.55 39.31 -26.43
CA GLN A 379 -19.16 38.16 -27.08
C GLN A 379 -19.95 37.32 -26.06
N ILE A 380 -19.32 36.93 -24.94
CA ILE A 380 -19.95 36.11 -23.88
C ILE A 380 -21.21 36.80 -23.35
N ILE A 381 -21.13 38.12 -23.08
CA ILE A 381 -22.28 38.91 -22.61
C ILE A 381 -23.40 38.91 -23.67
N SER A 382 -23.06 39.08 -24.95
CA SER A 382 -24.04 39.09 -26.04
C SER A 382 -24.73 37.74 -26.26
N GLU A 383 -24.04 36.65 -25.92
CA GLU A 383 -24.54 35.28 -25.96
C GLU A 383 -25.35 34.91 -24.70
N GLY A 384 -25.48 35.83 -23.74
CA GLY A 384 -26.27 35.67 -22.52
C GLY A 384 -25.53 34.99 -21.36
N GLY A 385 -24.20 34.86 -21.45
CA GLY A 385 -23.34 34.38 -20.38
C GLY A 385 -22.82 35.51 -19.48
N VAL A 386 -22.31 35.16 -18.30
CA VAL A 386 -21.74 36.12 -17.34
C VAL A 386 -20.22 35.88 -17.25
N PRO A 387 -19.37 36.71 -17.89
CA PRO A 387 -17.93 36.48 -17.87
C PRO A 387 -17.33 36.86 -16.51
N ARG A 388 -16.41 36.03 -16.01
CA ARG A 388 -15.59 36.33 -14.82
C ARG A 388 -14.12 36.30 -15.23
N PHE A 389 -13.41 37.42 -15.12
CA PHE A 389 -11.97 37.41 -15.41
C PHE A 389 -11.22 36.81 -14.22
N ARG A 390 -10.59 35.65 -14.41
CA ARG A 390 -10.01 34.84 -13.32
C ARG A 390 -8.50 34.83 -13.29
N GLY A 391 -7.84 34.95 -14.43
CA GLY A 391 -6.38 34.86 -14.45
C GLY A 391 -5.67 35.53 -15.63
N LEU A 392 -4.47 36.03 -15.34
CA LEU A 392 -3.53 36.60 -16.31
C LEU A 392 -2.18 35.85 -16.28
N PHE A 393 -1.86 35.16 -17.36
CA PHE A 393 -0.61 34.43 -17.56
C PHE A 393 0.34 35.29 -18.41
N TRP A 394 1.40 35.79 -17.77
CA TRP A 394 2.29 36.81 -18.33
C TRP A 394 3.71 36.27 -18.56
N PHE A 395 4.16 36.25 -19.82
CA PHE A 395 5.52 35.85 -20.17
C PHE A 395 6.23 36.95 -20.99
N GLN A 396 6.83 37.89 -20.28
CA GLN A 396 7.58 39.01 -20.85
C GLN A 396 8.69 39.46 -19.91
N GLY A 397 9.81 39.90 -20.47
CA GLY A 397 10.91 40.50 -19.73
C GLY A 397 12.24 40.51 -20.50
N GLU A 398 12.36 39.67 -21.54
CA GLU A 398 13.60 39.54 -22.30
C GLU A 398 14.04 40.86 -22.94
N SER A 399 13.08 41.68 -23.40
CA SER A 399 13.35 42.99 -24.01
C SER A 399 13.60 44.12 -23.01
N ASP A 400 13.31 43.89 -21.73
CA ASP A 400 13.56 44.82 -20.64
C ASP A 400 14.87 44.48 -19.88
N GLY A 401 15.51 43.36 -20.19
CA GLY A 401 16.78 42.94 -19.59
C GLY A 401 18.05 43.52 -20.22
N VAL A 402 19.20 42.97 -19.80
CA VAL A 402 20.55 43.36 -20.22
C VAL A 402 21.03 42.52 -21.41
N GLY A 403 21.43 43.16 -22.51
CA GLY A 403 22.22 42.54 -23.59
C GLY A 403 22.34 43.43 -24.84
N THR A 404 22.64 42.85 -26.02
CA THR A 404 23.03 43.61 -27.22
C THR A 404 21.82 44.21 -27.97
N PRO A 405 21.82 45.54 -28.27
CA PRO A 405 20.78 46.20 -29.06
C PRO A 405 20.53 45.52 -30.43
N PRO A 406 19.32 45.64 -31.03
CA PRO A 406 18.36 46.72 -30.80
C PRO A 406 17.20 46.42 -29.84
N TYR A 407 17.10 45.22 -29.25
CA TYR A 407 15.86 44.75 -28.60
C TYR A 407 15.89 44.66 -27.06
N GLN A 408 16.93 45.15 -26.39
CA GLN A 408 17.10 45.04 -24.93
C GLN A 408 17.45 46.39 -24.32
N ASN A 409 16.53 46.96 -23.52
CA ASN A 409 16.61 48.35 -23.03
C ASN A 409 17.00 48.52 -21.56
N ASN A 410 17.41 47.44 -20.87
CA ASN A 410 17.83 47.43 -19.46
C ASN A 410 16.95 48.31 -18.56
N THR A 411 15.66 48.01 -18.52
CA THR A 411 14.68 48.71 -17.69
C THR A 411 14.95 48.40 -16.22
N CYS A 412 15.20 49.43 -15.41
CA CYS A 412 15.38 49.24 -13.98
C CYS A 412 14.08 48.78 -13.29
N GLU A 413 14.23 48.04 -12.20
CA GLU A 413 13.13 47.45 -11.41
C GLU A 413 11.99 48.43 -11.12
N PHE A 414 12.31 49.64 -10.63
CA PHE A 414 11.31 50.65 -10.32
C PHE A 414 10.42 51.00 -11.51
N ASN A 415 11.01 51.14 -12.71
CA ASN A 415 10.26 51.47 -13.92
C ASN A 415 9.42 50.29 -14.40
N TYR A 416 9.94 49.06 -14.32
CA TYR A 416 9.18 47.86 -14.70
C TYR A 416 7.97 47.65 -13.76
N ALA A 417 8.19 47.73 -12.45
CA ALA A 417 7.14 47.61 -11.45
C ALA A 417 6.07 48.71 -11.58
N ASN A 418 6.48 49.96 -11.85
CA ASN A 418 5.52 51.05 -12.05
C ASN A 418 4.66 50.84 -13.31
N ARG A 419 5.26 50.33 -14.40
CA ARG A 419 4.53 50.02 -15.64
C ARG A 419 3.57 48.86 -15.46
N TRP A 420 4.00 47.79 -14.78
CA TRP A 420 3.16 46.65 -14.43
C TRP A 420 1.94 47.05 -13.60
N ARG A 421 2.16 47.82 -12.51
CA ARG A 421 1.05 48.33 -11.68
C ARG A 421 0.09 49.20 -12.49
N GLY A 422 0.61 50.04 -13.39
CA GLY A 422 -0.22 50.83 -14.29
C GLY A 422 -1.08 49.95 -15.22
N LEU A 423 -0.51 48.87 -15.75
CA LEU A 423 -1.23 47.89 -16.56
C LEU A 423 -2.37 47.24 -15.78
N LEU A 424 -2.12 46.71 -14.58
CA LEU A 424 -3.14 46.05 -13.76
C LEU A 424 -4.26 47.02 -13.36
N ASN A 425 -3.91 48.23 -12.90
CA ASN A 425 -4.90 49.25 -12.55
C ASN A 425 -5.79 49.61 -13.75
N GLN A 426 -5.23 49.65 -14.96
CA GLN A 426 -5.99 49.92 -16.17
C GLN A 426 -6.92 48.75 -16.52
N VAL A 427 -6.47 47.49 -16.40
CA VAL A 427 -7.33 46.30 -16.56
C VAL A 427 -8.51 46.33 -15.60
N GLU A 428 -8.27 46.67 -14.33
CA GLU A 428 -9.32 46.76 -13.31
C GLU A 428 -10.35 47.84 -13.63
N ALA A 429 -9.90 49.02 -14.04
CA ALA A 429 -10.78 50.11 -14.46
C ALA A 429 -11.63 49.71 -15.68
N ASP A 430 -11.02 49.09 -16.70
CA ASP A 430 -11.74 48.72 -17.92
C ASP A 430 -12.74 47.55 -17.69
N LEU A 431 -12.42 46.61 -16.79
CA LEU A 431 -13.37 45.58 -16.35
C LEU A 431 -14.56 46.20 -15.59
N GLN A 432 -14.29 47.17 -14.72
CA GLN A 432 -15.33 47.88 -13.97
C GLN A 432 -16.23 48.70 -14.91
N ASP A 433 -15.67 49.34 -15.93
CA ASP A 433 -16.43 50.07 -16.96
C ASP A 433 -17.36 49.14 -17.78
N MET A 434 -17.02 47.84 -17.88
CA MET A 434 -17.88 46.82 -18.45
C MET A 434 -18.91 46.23 -17.46
N GLY A 435 -18.92 46.70 -16.21
CA GLY A 435 -19.81 46.20 -15.15
C GLY A 435 -19.42 44.83 -14.61
N LEU A 436 -18.16 44.42 -14.80
CA LEU A 436 -17.62 43.15 -14.34
C LEU A 436 -16.87 43.30 -13.02
N VAL A 437 -16.77 42.21 -12.27
CA VAL A 437 -15.92 42.17 -11.07
C VAL A 437 -14.46 42.30 -11.50
N SER A 438 -13.78 43.34 -11.02
CA SER A 438 -12.48 43.76 -11.53
C SER A 438 -11.28 43.26 -10.71
N ASP A 439 -11.47 42.90 -9.43
CA ASP A 439 -10.36 42.67 -8.50
C ASP A 439 -10.08 41.19 -8.15
N GLN A 440 -10.88 40.25 -8.67
CA GLN A 440 -10.82 38.83 -8.30
C GLN A 440 -9.80 37.99 -9.08
N TYR A 441 -9.18 38.52 -10.14
CA TYR A 441 -8.21 37.76 -10.93
C TYR A 441 -6.86 37.62 -10.22
N LYS A 442 -6.15 36.54 -10.55
CA LYS A 442 -4.76 36.29 -10.12
C LYS A 442 -3.83 36.30 -11.33
N PHE A 443 -2.52 36.45 -11.14
CA PHE A 443 -1.57 36.43 -12.24
C PHE A 443 -0.35 35.57 -11.97
N VAL A 444 0.18 34.96 -13.03
CA VAL A 444 1.43 34.20 -13.00
C VAL A 444 2.44 34.90 -13.89
N MET A 445 3.61 35.22 -13.34
CA MET A 445 4.76 35.73 -14.07
C MET A 445 5.80 34.64 -14.27
N ASN A 446 6.63 34.79 -15.30
CA ASN A 446 7.68 33.84 -15.62
C ASN A 446 9.06 34.52 -15.56
N THR A 447 10.07 33.85 -14.99
CA THR A 447 11.46 34.29 -15.19
C THR A 447 11.85 34.19 -16.67
N VAL A 448 12.84 35.00 -17.08
CA VAL A 448 13.35 35.08 -18.45
C VAL A 448 14.85 34.77 -18.50
N GLY A 449 15.30 34.09 -19.54
CA GLY A 449 16.68 33.68 -19.77
C GLY A 449 17.47 34.75 -20.51
N ASN A 450 18.79 34.66 -20.39
CA ASN A 450 19.79 35.44 -21.14
C ASN A 450 19.55 36.96 -21.18
N SER A 451 18.95 37.49 -20.10
CA SER A 451 18.47 38.87 -20.00
C SER A 451 18.97 39.59 -18.73
N GLY A 452 19.96 39.00 -18.04
CA GLY A 452 20.56 39.52 -16.81
C GLY A 452 19.71 39.30 -15.55
N GLU A 453 20.34 39.37 -14.37
CA GLU A 453 19.66 39.10 -13.08
C GLU A 453 18.62 40.17 -12.72
N GLY A 454 18.86 41.43 -13.10
CA GLY A 454 18.03 42.57 -12.67
C GLY A 454 16.56 42.46 -13.04
N ILE A 455 16.23 41.95 -14.24
CA ILE A 455 14.84 41.82 -14.67
C ILE A 455 14.13 40.68 -13.93
N ASN A 456 14.79 39.54 -13.71
CA ASN A 456 14.21 38.43 -12.95
C ASN A 456 14.00 38.79 -11.48
N THR A 457 14.90 39.61 -10.90
CA THR A 457 14.68 40.19 -9.56
C THR A 457 13.45 41.09 -9.53
N ALA A 458 13.23 41.92 -10.56
CA ALA A 458 12.05 42.77 -10.63
C ALA A 458 10.76 41.95 -10.72
N LEU A 459 10.72 40.93 -11.59
CA LEU A 459 9.58 40.02 -11.73
C LEU A 459 9.26 39.30 -10.41
N MET A 460 10.29 38.81 -9.71
CA MET A 460 10.16 38.17 -8.40
C MET A 460 9.63 39.13 -7.33
N ASN A 461 10.14 40.36 -7.26
CA ASN A 461 9.69 41.34 -6.28
C ASN A 461 8.24 41.77 -6.53
N ILE A 462 7.82 41.87 -7.79
CA ILE A 462 6.44 42.18 -8.16
C ILE A 462 5.50 41.05 -7.73
N SER A 463 5.79 39.81 -8.10
CA SER A 463 4.94 38.68 -7.78
C SER A 463 4.88 38.41 -6.27
N ASN A 464 5.99 38.52 -5.55
CA ASN A 464 6.01 38.28 -4.10
C ASN A 464 5.41 39.45 -3.30
N GLY A 465 5.40 40.66 -3.87
CA GLY A 465 4.86 41.86 -3.25
C GLY A 465 3.35 42.05 -3.44
N ASP A 466 2.69 41.21 -4.26
CA ASP A 466 1.28 41.32 -4.59
C ASP A 466 0.54 40.00 -4.29
N SER A 467 -0.50 40.05 -3.45
CA SER A 467 -1.35 38.90 -3.12
C SER A 467 -2.10 38.28 -4.31
N LYS A 468 -2.09 38.93 -5.47
CA LYS A 468 -2.62 38.41 -6.73
C LYS A 468 -1.56 37.66 -7.55
N GLY A 469 -0.27 37.82 -7.26
CA GLY A 469 0.82 37.37 -8.09
C GLY A 469 1.54 36.12 -7.57
N VAL A 470 2.05 35.32 -8.50
CA VAL A 470 3.04 34.25 -8.21
C VAL A 470 4.06 34.18 -9.35
N LEU A 471 5.31 33.85 -9.01
CA LEU A 471 6.39 33.65 -9.99
C LEU A 471 6.57 32.17 -10.30
N PHE A 472 6.67 31.85 -11.58
CA PHE A 472 7.15 30.57 -12.07
C PHE A 472 8.60 30.71 -12.55
N ASP A 473 9.49 29.86 -12.05
CA ASP A 473 10.88 29.84 -12.50
C ASP A 473 11.04 28.94 -13.73
N THR A 474 11.20 29.57 -14.90
CA THR A 474 11.43 28.89 -16.17
C THR A 474 12.90 28.50 -16.39
N GLN A 475 13.83 28.93 -15.53
CA GLN A 475 15.28 28.74 -15.71
C GLN A 475 15.79 27.36 -15.25
N VAL A 476 14.89 26.38 -15.13
CA VAL A 476 15.18 25.02 -14.69
C VAL A 476 14.70 23.99 -15.73
N ALA A 477 15.31 22.81 -15.73
CA ALA A 477 14.83 21.69 -16.52
C ALA A 477 13.50 21.15 -15.93
N PRO A 478 12.54 20.65 -16.75
CA PRO A 478 12.60 20.50 -18.22
C PRO A 478 12.22 21.76 -19.02
N TYR A 479 11.76 22.82 -18.34
CA TYR A 479 11.19 24.02 -18.97
C TYR A 479 12.20 24.83 -19.79
N ARG A 480 13.46 24.84 -19.36
CA ARG A 480 14.59 25.40 -20.12
C ARG A 480 15.24 24.31 -20.99
N THR A 481 15.03 24.39 -22.30
CA THR A 481 15.54 23.40 -23.28
C THR A 481 16.88 23.81 -23.90
N ASN A 482 17.18 25.10 -23.97
CA ASN A 482 18.48 25.61 -24.44
C ASN A 482 18.90 26.87 -23.69
N PHE A 483 19.86 26.74 -22.78
CA PHE A 483 20.40 27.87 -22.01
C PHE A 483 21.13 28.92 -22.85
N SER A 484 21.58 28.55 -24.06
CA SER A 484 22.31 29.45 -24.97
C SER A 484 21.38 30.35 -25.78
N ASP A 485 20.11 29.96 -25.90
CA ASP A 485 19.08 30.66 -26.67
C ASP A 485 18.17 31.44 -25.73
N ILE A 486 17.91 32.71 -26.02
CA ILE A 486 17.00 33.54 -25.22
C ILE A 486 15.58 32.95 -25.21
N HIS A 487 15.17 32.28 -26.29
CA HIS A 487 13.88 31.59 -26.45
C HIS A 487 13.97 30.07 -26.27
N GLY A 488 15.06 29.57 -25.68
CA GLY A 488 15.27 28.14 -25.44
C GLY A 488 14.39 27.56 -24.33
N TYR A 489 13.08 27.70 -24.44
CA TYR A 489 12.07 27.15 -23.54
C TYR A 489 11.21 26.12 -24.24
N ASP A 490 10.65 25.20 -23.46
CA ASP A 490 9.44 24.51 -23.86
C ASP A 490 8.23 25.38 -23.48
N HIS A 491 7.76 26.18 -24.44
CA HIS A 491 6.69 27.15 -24.20
C HIS A 491 5.38 26.47 -23.78
N ASP A 492 5.06 25.30 -24.35
CA ASP A 492 3.86 24.54 -24.02
C ASP A 492 3.93 24.02 -22.58
N ALA A 493 5.04 23.37 -22.22
CA ALA A 493 5.25 22.87 -20.86
C ALA A 493 5.26 23.98 -19.80
N VAL A 494 5.80 25.16 -20.13
CA VAL A 494 5.73 26.35 -19.25
C VAL A 494 4.29 26.82 -19.08
N GLY A 495 3.49 26.82 -20.17
CA GLY A 495 2.06 27.16 -20.11
C GLY A 495 1.28 26.22 -19.18
N GLN A 496 1.49 24.92 -19.33
CA GLN A 496 0.86 23.89 -18.50
C GLN A 496 1.26 24.04 -17.02
N ALA A 497 2.56 24.23 -16.75
CA ALA A 497 3.07 24.36 -15.39
C ALA A 497 2.56 25.65 -14.70
N ASN A 498 2.38 26.74 -15.44
CA ASN A 498 1.82 27.97 -14.89
C ASN A 498 0.38 27.80 -14.41
N VAL A 499 -0.46 27.04 -15.13
CA VAL A 499 -1.83 26.76 -14.68
C VAL A 499 -1.80 25.88 -13.43
N GLN A 500 -0.93 24.87 -13.38
CA GLN A 500 -0.81 24.05 -12.19
C GLN A 500 -0.34 24.85 -10.97
N LEU A 501 0.62 25.76 -11.15
CA LEU A 501 1.06 26.67 -10.10
C LEU A 501 -0.06 27.62 -9.68
N PHE A 502 -0.83 28.18 -10.63
CA PHE A 502 -1.99 29.01 -10.35
C PHE A 502 -3.01 28.28 -9.48
N ILE A 503 -3.36 27.04 -9.85
CA ILE A 503 -4.30 26.19 -9.12
C ILE A 503 -3.77 25.91 -7.72
N ASN A 504 -2.55 25.38 -7.60
CA ASN A 504 -1.97 25.01 -6.31
C ASN A 504 -1.82 26.19 -5.35
N THR A 505 -1.59 27.38 -5.89
CA THR A 505 -1.33 28.59 -5.09
C THR A 505 -2.63 29.29 -4.66
N PHE A 506 -3.60 29.37 -5.57
CA PHE A 506 -4.77 30.23 -5.36
C PHE A 506 -6.09 29.45 -5.26
N ILE A 507 -6.11 28.16 -5.60
CA ILE A 507 -7.30 27.32 -5.68
C ILE A 507 -7.09 26.08 -4.78
N THR A 508 -7.34 26.21 -3.48
CA THR A 508 -7.35 25.09 -2.53
C THR A 508 -8.79 24.61 -2.28
N SER A 509 -9.09 23.38 -2.74
CA SER A 509 -10.42 22.70 -2.73
C SER A 509 -11.50 23.40 -3.58
N PRO A 510 -12.34 22.66 -4.35
CA PRO A 510 -13.43 23.28 -5.09
C PRO A 510 -14.40 23.98 -4.12
N PRO A 511 -14.86 25.21 -4.41
CA PRO A 511 -15.88 25.83 -3.57
C PRO A 511 -17.20 25.05 -3.73
N PRO A 512 -18.00 24.92 -2.67
CA PRO A 512 -19.37 24.45 -2.80
C PRO A 512 -20.11 25.37 -3.77
N ILE A 513 -20.99 24.79 -4.60
CA ILE A 513 -21.95 25.58 -5.37
C ILE A 513 -22.77 26.36 -4.34
N THR A 514 -22.52 27.67 -4.22
CA THR A 514 -23.25 28.48 -3.25
C THR A 514 -24.66 28.66 -3.78
N THR A 515 -25.60 27.89 -3.24
CA THR A 515 -27.03 28.07 -3.48
C THR A 515 -27.61 28.94 -2.38
N TYR A 516 -28.48 29.86 -2.74
CA TYR A 516 -29.18 30.72 -1.79
C TYR A 516 -30.66 30.34 -1.73
N SER A 517 -31.18 30.27 -0.52
CA SER A 517 -32.60 30.09 -0.26
C SER A 517 -33.31 31.42 -0.43
N ILE A 518 -34.14 31.52 -1.47
CA ILE A 518 -34.94 32.71 -1.75
C ILE A 518 -36.38 32.47 -1.34
N LYS A 519 -36.88 33.32 -0.45
CA LYS A 519 -38.22 33.21 0.11
C LYS A 519 -39.09 34.38 -0.35
N PHE A 520 -40.27 34.09 -0.89
CA PHE A 520 -41.28 35.08 -1.24
C PHE A 520 -42.40 35.04 -0.22
N ILE A 521 -42.71 36.19 0.40
CA ILE A 521 -43.81 36.35 1.36
C ILE A 521 -44.88 37.24 0.74
N ASN A 522 -46.08 36.69 0.54
CA ASN A 522 -47.19 37.41 -0.05
C ASN A 522 -47.93 38.29 1.00
N VAL A 523 -48.85 39.13 0.57
CA VAL A 523 -49.55 40.10 1.45
C VAL A 523 -50.39 39.43 2.54
N ASP A 524 -50.87 38.21 2.27
CA ASP A 524 -51.62 37.36 3.21
C ASP A 524 -50.75 36.53 4.16
N GLY A 525 -49.42 36.65 4.04
CA GLY A 525 -48.45 35.90 4.82
C GLY A 525 -48.09 34.52 4.27
N SER A 526 -48.65 34.11 3.12
CA SER A 526 -48.25 32.87 2.45
C SER A 526 -46.79 32.93 1.97
N GLN A 527 -46.07 31.81 2.08
CA GLN A 527 -44.62 31.75 1.86
C GLN A 527 -44.27 30.68 0.82
N VAL A 528 -43.42 31.05 -0.13
CA VAL A 528 -42.83 30.12 -1.11
C VAL A 528 -41.32 30.26 -1.05
N SER A 529 -40.61 29.17 -0.78
CA SER A 529 -39.15 29.12 -0.81
C SER A 529 -38.66 28.38 -2.05
N THR A 530 -37.66 28.93 -2.72
CA THR A 530 -36.96 28.28 -3.83
C THR A 530 -35.46 28.37 -3.60
N THR A 531 -34.74 27.32 -3.97
CA THR A 531 -33.28 27.31 -3.97
C THR A 531 -32.80 27.82 -5.33
N VAL A 532 -31.90 28.80 -5.33
CA VAL A 532 -31.43 29.49 -6.54
C VAL A 532 -29.92 29.57 -6.51
N ASN A 533 -29.26 29.32 -7.64
CA ASN A 533 -27.80 29.35 -7.68
C ASN A 533 -27.29 30.79 -7.52
N ALA A 534 -26.12 30.97 -6.92
CA ALA A 534 -25.45 32.27 -6.87
C ALA A 534 -25.42 32.90 -8.27
N GLY A 535 -25.98 34.12 -8.41
CA GLY A 535 -26.03 34.84 -9.68
C GLY A 535 -27.31 34.66 -10.50
N GLU A 536 -28.23 33.76 -10.16
CA GLU A 536 -29.52 33.62 -10.86
C GLU A 536 -30.59 34.58 -10.28
N VAL A 537 -31.53 35.06 -11.13
CA VAL A 537 -32.64 35.91 -10.69
C VAL A 537 -33.84 35.05 -10.29
N PRO A 538 -34.25 35.07 -9.00
CA PRO A 538 -35.37 34.27 -8.53
C PRO A 538 -36.72 34.73 -9.12
N VAL A 539 -37.61 33.79 -9.48
CA VAL A 539 -38.92 34.10 -10.05
C VAL A 539 -39.99 34.14 -8.94
N PRO A 540 -40.72 35.26 -8.75
CA PRO A 540 -41.69 35.39 -7.67
C PRO A 540 -43.02 34.68 -7.99
N PRO A 541 -43.77 34.24 -6.96
CA PRO A 541 -45.13 33.70 -7.11
C PRO A 541 -46.17 34.80 -7.40
N GLU A 542 -47.40 34.43 -7.77
CA GLU A 542 -48.50 35.38 -8.05
C GLU A 542 -48.95 36.13 -6.77
N GLY A 543 -49.25 37.43 -6.87
CA GLY A 543 -49.64 38.28 -5.72
C GLY A 543 -51.07 38.05 -5.22
N VAL A 544 -51.29 38.18 -3.91
CA VAL A 544 -52.58 37.91 -3.23
C VAL A 544 -53.07 39.14 -2.44
N ASP A 545 -54.35 39.47 -2.50
CA ASP A 545 -54.99 40.54 -1.70
C ASP A 545 -55.55 40.02 -0.36
N THR A 546 -55.67 40.90 0.65
CA THR A 546 -56.39 40.63 1.91
C THR A 546 -57.49 41.67 2.20
N ASP A 547 -58.28 41.41 3.23
CA ASP A 547 -59.36 42.31 3.67
C ASP A 547 -58.85 43.70 4.08
N ILE A 548 -57.61 43.81 4.60
CA ILE A 548 -57.01 45.06 5.11
C ILE A 548 -55.86 45.62 4.28
N ARG A 549 -55.33 44.85 3.30
CA ARG A 549 -54.16 45.20 2.48
C ARG A 549 -54.35 44.74 1.03
N SER A 550 -53.99 45.58 0.06
CA SER A 550 -54.03 45.21 -1.36
C SER A 550 -52.62 45.06 -1.95
N PHE A 551 -52.35 43.94 -2.62
CA PHE A 551 -51.11 43.64 -3.35
C PHE A 551 -50.89 44.68 -4.43
N LEU A 552 -49.71 45.29 -4.40
CA LEU A 552 -49.30 46.31 -5.34
C LEU A 552 -48.31 45.72 -6.37
N SER A 553 -47.24 45.10 -5.90
CA SER A 553 -46.17 44.50 -6.71
C SER A 553 -45.16 43.76 -5.83
N TRP A 554 -44.36 42.87 -6.41
CA TRP A 554 -43.10 42.47 -5.78
C TRP A 554 -42.08 43.61 -5.84
N PRO A 555 -41.20 43.76 -4.84
CA PRO A 555 -40.04 44.66 -4.92
C PRO A 555 -39.10 44.23 -6.05
N SER A 556 -38.17 45.10 -6.46
CA SER A 556 -37.18 44.76 -7.48
C SER A 556 -36.36 43.54 -7.08
N ILE A 557 -36.43 42.48 -7.88
CA ILE A 557 -35.75 41.22 -7.60
C ILE A 557 -34.40 41.22 -8.31
N SER A 558 -33.34 41.05 -7.53
CA SER A 558 -31.95 41.02 -8.00
C SER A 558 -31.44 39.59 -8.05
N ASN A 559 -30.32 39.39 -8.73
CA ASN A 559 -29.59 38.12 -8.71
C ASN A 559 -29.27 37.69 -7.27
N ALA A 560 -29.36 36.39 -7.00
CA ALA A 560 -29.16 35.80 -5.68
C ALA A 560 -27.66 35.77 -5.33
N TYR A 561 -27.24 36.54 -4.33
CA TYR A 561 -25.86 36.54 -3.79
C TYR A 561 -25.82 36.28 -2.26
N SER A 562 -26.98 36.08 -1.66
CA SER A 562 -27.21 35.71 -0.26
C SER A 562 -28.62 35.10 -0.16
N ASP A 563 -28.91 34.38 0.91
CA ASP A 563 -30.31 34.08 1.25
C ASP A 563 -31.08 35.40 1.33
N ALA A 564 -32.24 35.45 0.70
CA ALA A 564 -33.00 36.68 0.58
C ALA A 564 -34.49 36.41 0.70
N THR A 565 -35.18 37.30 1.43
CA THR A 565 -36.64 37.27 1.52
C THR A 565 -37.21 38.49 0.83
N TYR A 566 -38.06 38.28 -0.18
CA TYR A 566 -38.81 39.34 -0.84
C TYR A 566 -40.25 39.32 -0.34
N THR A 567 -40.69 40.42 0.24
CA THR A 567 -42.08 40.59 0.72
C THR A 567 -42.86 41.44 -0.25
N ALA A 568 -44.07 41.00 -0.61
CA ALA A 568 -44.96 41.73 -1.49
C ALA A 568 -45.28 43.12 -0.94
N LEU A 569 -45.15 44.16 -1.78
CA LEU A 569 -45.56 45.52 -1.45
C LEU A 569 -47.09 45.59 -1.46
N TYR A 570 -47.66 46.30 -0.48
CA TYR A 570 -49.10 46.49 -0.35
C TYR A 570 -49.45 47.88 0.18
N ILE A 571 -50.72 48.27 0.02
CA ILE A 571 -51.29 49.49 0.61
C ILE A 571 -52.27 49.15 1.75
N LEU A 572 -52.15 49.88 2.88
CA LEU A 572 -53.01 49.75 4.07
C LEU A 572 -54.30 50.57 3.93
N LYS A 573 -55.38 50.09 4.56
CA LYS A 573 -56.70 50.72 4.46
C LYS A 573 -57.04 51.79 5.55
N ASP A 574 -56.22 52.07 6.60
CA ASP A 574 -56.27 53.29 7.52
C ASP A 574 -55.17 53.32 8.66
N GLY A 575 -54.74 54.48 9.24
CA GLY A 575 -53.52 54.71 10.11
C GLY A 575 -53.63 55.08 11.64
N GLY A 576 -52.51 55.15 12.43
CA GLY A 576 -52.41 55.09 13.95
C GLY A 576 -51.83 56.28 14.82
N SER A 577 -51.68 56.09 16.17
CA SER A 577 -51.72 57.04 17.36
C SER A 577 -50.38 57.65 17.97
N LYS A 578 -50.44 58.52 19.05
CA LYS A 578 -49.63 59.77 19.29
C LYS A 578 -48.79 60.05 20.62
N ILE A 579 -48.38 59.13 21.51
CA ILE A 579 -47.57 59.43 22.76
C ILE A 579 -46.25 58.60 22.84
N SER A 580 -45.08 59.18 23.24
CA SER A 580 -43.76 58.48 23.27
C SER A 580 -42.69 59.09 24.21
N ILE A 581 -41.76 58.27 24.76
CA ILE A 581 -40.55 58.63 25.54
C ILE A 581 -39.35 57.87 24.94
N ASN A 582 -38.14 58.44 24.92
CA ASN A 582 -36.90 57.79 24.53
C ASN A 582 -35.77 58.20 25.49
N LEU A 583 -35.13 57.22 26.15
CA LEU A 583 -34.08 57.41 27.15
C LEU A 583 -32.75 56.87 26.63
N ASN A 584 -31.74 57.73 26.47
CA ASN A 584 -30.40 57.36 26.03
C ASN A 584 -29.34 57.76 27.07
N GLN A 585 -28.28 56.95 27.15
CA GLN A 585 -27.05 57.30 27.86
C GLN A 585 -25.95 57.55 26.82
N GLU A 586 -25.42 58.77 26.77
CA GLU A 586 -24.30 59.12 25.90
C GLU A 586 -23.00 58.94 26.72
N GLY A 587 -22.11 58.03 26.30
CA GLY A 587 -21.09 57.39 27.15
C GLY A 587 -19.94 58.25 27.71
N TYR A 588 -19.07 57.55 28.47
CA TYR A 588 -17.89 58.01 29.24
C TYR A 588 -17.15 59.26 28.72
N ILE A 589 -17.18 60.33 29.51
CA ILE A 589 -16.31 61.51 29.35
C ILE A 589 -15.08 61.28 30.23
N GLY A 590 -13.92 60.98 29.63
CA GLY A 590 -12.66 60.71 30.35
C GLY A 590 -12.14 61.87 31.23
N PRO A 591 -10.98 61.71 31.90
CA PRO A 591 -10.45 62.69 32.86
C PRO A 591 -9.81 63.90 32.16
N GLY A 592 -10.65 64.73 31.52
CA GLY A 592 -10.26 65.95 30.83
C GLY A 592 -11.24 67.09 31.15
N LEU A 593 -10.69 68.23 31.56
CA LEU A 593 -11.38 69.50 31.83
C LEU A 593 -11.91 70.08 30.51
N ASN A 594 -13.08 69.66 30.05
CA ASN A 594 -13.83 70.38 29.02
C ASN A 594 -14.98 71.12 29.72
N ASP A 595 -15.05 72.43 29.53
CA ASP A 595 -16.12 73.26 30.09
C ASP A 595 -17.48 72.81 29.52
N VAL A 596 -18.44 72.45 30.39
CA VAL A 596 -19.80 72.11 29.99
C VAL A 596 -20.62 73.40 29.91
N ASN A 597 -20.93 73.85 28.69
CA ASN A 597 -21.73 75.04 28.46
C ASN A 597 -23.23 74.72 28.54
N LEU A 598 -23.84 74.94 29.71
CA LEU A 598 -25.27 74.69 29.94
C LEU A 598 -26.17 75.57 29.04
N THR A 599 -25.66 76.69 28.51
CA THR A 599 -26.41 77.58 27.62
C THR A 599 -26.50 77.15 26.15
N ASP A 600 -25.60 76.29 25.66
CA ASP A 600 -25.71 75.72 24.30
C ASP A 600 -26.81 74.62 24.21
N HIS A 601 -27.31 74.17 25.37
CA HIS A 601 -28.31 73.13 25.48
C HIS A 601 -29.77 73.65 25.56
N GLY A 602 -30.01 74.96 25.45
CA GLY A 602 -31.32 75.56 25.12
C GLY A 602 -31.94 76.47 26.20
N ASN A 603 -32.59 77.55 25.76
CA ASN A 603 -33.15 78.65 26.57
C ASN A 603 -34.49 78.35 27.30
N LEU A 604 -34.74 77.12 27.78
CA LEU A 604 -35.92 76.88 28.63
C LEU A 604 -35.55 76.96 30.10
N ASP A 605 -34.91 75.94 30.69
CA ASP A 605 -34.53 75.94 32.11
C ASP A 605 -33.26 75.11 32.37
N TRP A 606 -32.49 75.49 33.39
CA TRP A 606 -31.32 74.76 33.87
C TRP A 606 -31.15 74.91 35.38
N ALA A 607 -30.55 73.91 36.03
CA ALA A 607 -30.18 74.01 37.43
C ALA A 607 -28.88 73.24 37.74
N ALA A 608 -28.13 73.75 38.72
CA ALA A 608 -26.92 73.14 39.25
C ALA A 608 -26.97 73.07 40.77
N TRP A 609 -26.35 72.04 41.33
CA TRP A 609 -26.21 71.85 42.77
C TRP A 609 -24.78 72.19 43.21
N ASP A 610 -24.68 73.07 44.20
CA ASP A 610 -23.45 73.38 44.94
C ASP A 610 -23.69 73.09 46.44
N GLY A 611 -23.54 71.82 46.83
CA GLY A 611 -23.72 71.32 48.19
C GLY A 611 -24.94 70.40 48.36
N GLY A 612 -24.86 69.50 49.37
CA GLY A 612 -25.74 68.34 49.57
C GLY A 612 -27.21 68.60 49.95
N ALA A 613 -27.92 69.43 49.20
CA ALA A 613 -29.34 69.72 49.36
C ALA A 613 -30.20 69.11 48.23
N GLN A 614 -31.48 68.82 48.52
CA GLN A 614 -32.46 68.28 47.57
C GLN A 614 -32.95 69.29 46.52
N VAL A 615 -32.58 70.56 46.70
CA VAL A 615 -33.02 71.69 45.86
C VAL A 615 -31.76 72.37 45.30
N PRO A 616 -31.73 72.72 44.00
CA PRO A 616 -30.59 73.41 43.41
C PRO A 616 -30.45 74.81 44.04
N ASN A 617 -29.22 75.25 44.21
CA ASN A 617 -28.90 76.58 44.75
C ASN A 617 -28.55 77.59 43.66
N GLN A 618 -28.37 77.15 42.40
CA GLN A 618 -28.28 77.99 41.22
C GLN A 618 -29.22 77.47 40.11
N SER A 619 -30.10 78.33 39.59
CA SER A 619 -31.03 77.95 38.51
C SER A 619 -31.58 79.16 37.75
N MET A 620 -31.99 78.93 36.50
CA MET A 620 -32.90 79.79 35.74
C MET A 620 -34.17 78.97 35.53
N LEU A 621 -35.29 79.41 36.11
CA LEU A 621 -36.61 78.75 36.10
C LEU A 621 -37.68 79.70 35.53
N ASP A 622 -37.86 79.73 34.21
CA ASP A 622 -38.87 80.52 33.49
C ASP A 622 -39.82 79.58 32.71
N GLY A 623 -40.87 79.10 33.39
CA GLY A 623 -42.03 78.43 32.76
C GLY A 623 -42.11 76.91 32.88
N VAL A 624 -41.17 76.25 33.57
CA VAL A 624 -41.20 74.81 33.89
C VAL A 624 -41.10 74.63 35.41
N GLY A 625 -41.93 73.75 35.99
CA GLY A 625 -41.94 73.53 37.43
C GLY A 625 -40.89 72.49 37.84
N PHE A 626 -39.71 72.90 38.29
CA PHE A 626 -38.75 71.96 38.88
C PHE A 626 -39.29 71.40 40.21
N GLY A 627 -39.50 70.09 40.27
CA GLY A 627 -40.12 69.41 41.43
C GLY A 627 -39.14 68.99 42.51
N GLY A 628 -37.83 69.05 42.27
CA GLY A 628 -36.80 68.59 43.22
C GLY A 628 -36.13 67.28 42.82
N ILE A 629 -35.08 66.92 43.57
CA ILE A 629 -34.55 65.55 43.64
C ILE A 629 -34.95 64.93 44.98
N GLU A 630 -35.59 63.76 44.94
CA GLU A 630 -36.07 63.05 46.12
C GLU A 630 -35.42 61.66 46.24
N ALA A 631 -35.41 61.11 47.45
CA ALA A 631 -34.88 59.76 47.70
C ALA A 631 -35.90 58.70 47.28
N ILE A 632 -35.43 57.66 46.60
CA ILE A 632 -36.18 56.44 46.34
C ILE A 632 -35.78 55.39 47.38
N ALA A 633 -36.78 54.72 47.95
CA ALA A 633 -36.64 53.70 48.99
C ALA A 633 -35.83 54.18 50.22
N SER A 634 -34.75 53.50 50.60
CA SER A 634 -33.97 53.78 51.81
C SER A 634 -32.71 54.62 51.56
N ALA A 635 -32.61 55.25 50.38
CA ALA A 635 -31.53 56.16 50.05
C ALA A 635 -31.47 57.36 51.01
N THR A 636 -30.26 57.79 51.36
CA THR A 636 -30.04 58.95 52.25
C THR A 636 -29.14 59.98 51.60
N PHE A 637 -29.53 61.24 51.62
CA PHE A 637 -28.66 62.37 51.26
C PHE A 637 -27.70 62.68 52.41
N SER A 638 -26.42 62.89 52.11
CA SER A 638 -25.39 63.19 53.12
C SER A 638 -24.77 64.56 52.89
N SER A 639 -24.47 65.28 53.98
CA SER A 639 -23.77 66.57 53.90
C SER A 639 -22.26 66.33 53.77
N GLY A 640 -21.74 66.43 52.55
CA GLY A 640 -20.30 66.34 52.28
C GLY A 640 -19.98 66.66 50.82
N ALA A 641 -19.13 67.66 50.60
CA ALA A 641 -18.60 68.05 49.30
C ALA A 641 -18.01 66.85 48.53
N PHE A 642 -18.48 66.58 47.31
CA PHE A 642 -17.71 65.85 46.29
C PHE A 642 -17.12 66.95 45.38
N GLU A 643 -15.79 67.01 45.24
CA GLU A 643 -15.19 67.93 44.27
C GLU A 643 -15.63 67.47 42.88
N SER A 644 -16.47 68.27 42.21
CA SER A 644 -16.73 68.01 40.79
C SER A 644 -15.48 68.42 40.01
N GLU A 645 -15.08 67.59 39.05
CA GLU A 645 -14.00 67.91 38.11
C GLU A 645 -14.52 68.67 36.87
N ASN A 646 -15.79 69.11 36.88
CA ASN A 646 -16.45 69.80 35.78
C ASN A 646 -16.51 71.31 36.07
N ASN A 647 -16.02 72.12 35.12
CA ASN A 647 -16.29 73.55 35.09
C ASN A 647 -17.57 73.79 34.27
N TYR A 648 -18.56 74.42 34.88
CA TYR A 648 -19.80 74.80 34.22
C TYR A 648 -19.75 76.28 33.84
N VAL A 649 -20.17 76.61 32.61
CA VAL A 649 -20.19 77.99 32.11
C VAL A 649 -21.62 78.36 31.70
N TRP A 650 -22.11 79.52 32.15
CA TRP A 650 -23.42 80.08 31.76
C TRP A 650 -23.31 81.57 31.44
N SER A 651 -24.01 82.01 30.39
CA SER A 651 -23.84 83.35 29.81
C SER A 651 -24.66 84.49 30.46
N ASN A 652 -25.55 84.19 31.42
CA ASN A 652 -26.50 85.17 31.99
C ASN A 652 -26.35 85.46 33.50
N GLY A 653 -25.28 84.99 34.16
CA GLY A 653 -25.01 85.28 35.59
C GLY A 653 -23.88 86.28 35.78
N ASP A 654 -23.86 86.98 36.92
CA ASP A 654 -22.78 87.92 37.29
C ASP A 654 -21.42 87.17 37.27
N PRO A 655 -20.46 87.57 36.43
CA PRO A 655 -19.18 86.87 36.27
C PRO A 655 -18.23 87.00 37.48
N SER A 656 -18.69 87.59 38.59
CA SER A 656 -17.91 87.73 39.83
C SER A 656 -17.99 86.55 40.80
N GLU A 657 -18.79 85.51 40.51
CA GLU A 657 -18.86 84.24 41.27
C GLU A 657 -18.27 83.05 40.48
N LEU A 658 -17.16 83.26 39.77
CA LEU A 658 -16.32 82.18 39.22
C LEU A 658 -15.55 81.49 40.35
N ASP A 659 -16.22 80.66 41.14
CA ASP A 659 -15.57 79.75 42.07
C ASP A 659 -15.40 78.38 41.39
N CYS A 660 -14.15 78.00 41.10
CA CYS A 660 -13.79 76.77 40.36
C CYS A 660 -13.94 75.49 41.21
N SER A 661 -15.00 75.39 42.01
CA SER A 661 -15.29 74.19 42.81
C SER A 661 -16.79 74.03 43.03
N VAL A 662 -17.54 73.66 41.98
CA VAL A 662 -18.96 73.32 42.14
C VAL A 662 -19.05 72.00 42.91
N LEU A 663 -19.68 72.01 44.09
CA LEU A 663 -19.80 70.84 44.96
C LEU A 663 -21.03 69.98 44.58
N ALA A 664 -20.83 68.75 44.12
CA ALA A 664 -21.97 67.87 43.76
C ALA A 664 -22.77 67.39 44.99
N GLY A 665 -24.07 67.16 44.81
CA GLY A 665 -24.93 66.58 45.85
C GLY A 665 -24.76 65.06 45.95
N ARG A 666 -24.70 64.52 47.17
CA ARG A 666 -24.42 63.10 47.43
C ARG A 666 -25.63 62.33 47.96
N ALA A 667 -25.89 61.17 47.37
CA ALA A 667 -26.86 60.18 47.87
C ALA A 667 -26.19 58.80 48.06
N SER A 668 -26.45 58.16 49.21
CA SER A 668 -25.96 56.82 49.52
C SER A 668 -27.05 55.78 49.32
N PHE A 669 -26.73 54.69 48.60
CA PHE A 669 -27.67 53.61 48.28
C PHE A 669 -27.30 52.33 49.04
N ASN A 670 -28.10 51.99 50.05
CA ASN A 670 -27.81 50.89 50.96
C ASN A 670 -28.27 49.55 50.38
N ALA A 671 -29.48 49.49 49.82
CA ALA A 671 -30.11 48.30 49.26
C ALA A 671 -30.33 48.38 47.74
N ILE A 672 -30.46 47.23 47.09
CA ILE A 672 -30.92 47.17 45.69
C ILE A 672 -32.30 47.85 45.60
N GLY A 673 -32.47 48.74 44.63
CA GLY A 673 -33.66 49.57 44.46
C GLY A 673 -33.64 50.92 45.20
N ASP A 674 -32.65 51.17 46.07
CA ASP A 674 -32.41 52.53 46.58
C ASP A 674 -31.96 53.45 45.45
N GLY A 675 -32.42 54.71 45.45
CA GLY A 675 -32.14 55.61 44.33
C GLY A 675 -32.48 57.08 44.58
N VAL A 676 -32.46 57.86 43.50
CA VAL A 676 -32.93 59.25 43.45
C VAL A 676 -33.93 59.45 42.31
N ARG A 677 -34.92 60.33 42.53
CA ARG A 677 -35.93 60.72 41.52
C ARG A 677 -35.80 62.20 41.22
N LEU A 678 -35.58 62.54 39.96
CA LEU A 678 -35.72 63.89 39.41
C LEU A 678 -37.17 64.09 38.95
N THR A 679 -37.80 65.20 39.35
CA THR A 679 -39.17 65.56 38.93
C THR A 679 -39.19 66.87 38.14
N VAL A 680 -39.80 66.87 36.95
CA VAL A 680 -39.93 68.04 36.08
C VAL A 680 -41.38 68.18 35.61
N ASN A 681 -42.01 69.35 35.80
CA ASN A 681 -43.38 69.59 35.36
C ASN A 681 -43.40 70.43 34.08
N VAL A 682 -44.02 69.90 33.01
CA VAL A 682 -44.24 70.62 31.76
C VAL A 682 -45.64 71.20 31.71
N SER A 683 -45.77 72.40 31.15
CA SER A 683 -46.99 73.21 31.21
C SER A 683 -47.91 73.09 29.99
N ASP A 684 -47.42 72.60 28.85
CA ASP A 684 -48.13 72.58 27.56
C ASP A 684 -47.76 71.36 26.71
N GLU A 685 -48.52 71.12 25.62
CA GLU A 685 -48.21 70.12 24.59
C GLU A 685 -46.88 70.43 23.87
N GLY A 686 -46.09 69.40 23.58
CA GLY A 686 -44.88 69.53 22.77
C GLY A 686 -43.91 68.37 22.89
N ASN A 687 -42.79 68.48 22.17
CA ASN A 687 -41.64 67.61 22.40
C ASN A 687 -40.59 68.32 23.25
N TYR A 688 -40.01 67.58 24.18
CA TYR A 688 -39.09 68.08 25.18
C TYR A 688 -37.86 67.18 25.25
N GLN A 689 -36.71 67.78 25.54
CA GLN A 689 -35.45 67.08 25.80
C GLN A 689 -34.94 67.49 27.19
N VAL A 690 -34.59 66.50 28.00
CA VAL A 690 -33.89 66.65 29.29
C VAL A 690 -32.48 66.09 29.12
N LYS A 691 -31.48 66.81 29.64
CA LYS A 691 -30.15 66.24 29.89
C LYS A 691 -29.85 66.25 31.38
N PHE A 692 -29.44 65.13 31.95
CA PHE A 692 -29.12 65.00 33.38
C PHE A 692 -27.68 64.47 33.55
N TYR A 693 -26.91 65.15 34.39
CA TYR A 693 -25.50 64.87 34.63
C TYR A 693 -25.28 64.34 36.05
N ALA A 694 -24.61 63.20 36.16
CA ALA A 694 -24.31 62.55 37.42
C ALA A 694 -22.97 61.81 37.37
N SER A 695 -22.39 61.55 38.54
CA SER A 695 -21.14 60.79 38.68
C SER A 695 -21.30 59.68 39.71
N THR A 696 -20.59 58.57 39.50
CA THR A 696 -20.66 57.39 40.38
C THR A 696 -19.28 56.78 40.58
N TYR A 697 -19.13 56.01 41.64
CA TYR A 697 -17.95 55.20 41.92
C TYR A 697 -18.43 53.80 42.34
N ASP A 698 -17.88 52.70 41.80
CA ASP A 698 -18.19 51.31 42.21
C ASP A 698 -19.70 50.99 42.44
N LEU A 699 -20.57 51.47 41.54
CA LEU A 699 -22.03 51.37 41.65
C LEU A 699 -22.70 51.10 40.30
N ASN A 700 -23.47 50.02 40.20
CA ASN A 700 -24.30 49.72 39.02
C ASN A 700 -25.71 50.29 39.23
N LEU A 701 -26.19 51.04 38.23
CA LEU A 701 -27.44 51.79 38.29
C LEU A 701 -28.41 51.39 37.18
N LYS A 702 -29.68 51.68 37.45
CA LYS A 702 -30.80 51.59 36.52
C LYS A 702 -31.43 52.96 36.42
N ALA A 703 -31.61 53.46 35.19
CA ALA A 703 -32.36 54.69 34.92
C ALA A 703 -33.76 54.34 34.40
N THR A 704 -34.80 55.01 34.90
CA THR A 704 -36.18 54.83 34.44
C THR A 704 -36.83 56.20 34.23
N ALA A 705 -37.23 56.48 33.00
CA ALA A 705 -37.91 57.72 32.61
C ALA A 705 -39.41 57.47 32.49
N SER A 706 -40.26 58.37 33.00
CA SER A 706 -41.71 58.20 32.94
C SER A 706 -42.50 59.50 32.89
N LEU A 707 -43.73 59.43 32.37
CA LEU A 707 -44.72 60.53 32.34
C LEU A 707 -45.94 60.18 33.19
N ALA A 708 -46.41 61.14 34.01
CA ALA A 708 -47.50 60.95 34.95
C ALA A 708 -48.86 60.68 34.27
N SER A 709 -49.14 61.29 33.12
CA SER A 709 -50.45 61.19 32.45
C SER A 709 -50.72 59.88 31.73
N ALA A 710 -49.67 59.16 31.30
CA ALA A 710 -49.80 58.00 30.41
C ALA A 710 -49.24 56.68 30.99
N GLY A 711 -48.49 56.72 32.09
CA GLY A 711 -47.83 55.53 32.63
C GLY A 711 -46.81 54.90 31.68
N VAL A 712 -46.39 55.64 30.65
CA VAL A 712 -45.33 55.24 29.71
C VAL A 712 -44.00 55.32 30.46
N THR A 713 -43.26 54.22 30.44
CA THR A 713 -41.99 54.05 31.15
C THR A 713 -40.95 53.50 30.19
N GLU A 714 -39.82 54.20 30.06
CA GLU A 714 -38.62 53.69 29.39
C GLU A 714 -37.56 53.36 30.43
N GLU A 715 -36.88 52.23 30.25
CA GLU A 715 -35.94 51.70 31.23
C GLU A 715 -34.60 51.38 30.57
N LEU A 716 -33.52 51.90 31.16
CA LEU A 716 -32.16 51.63 30.76
C LEU A 716 -31.39 51.00 31.92
N SER A 717 -30.90 49.77 31.75
CA SER A 717 -30.02 49.09 32.71
C SER A 717 -28.56 49.35 32.32
N CYS A 718 -27.78 49.97 33.21
CA CYS A 718 -26.37 50.28 32.94
C CYS A 718 -25.48 49.06 33.22
N ASN A 719 -24.61 48.68 32.27
CA ASN A 719 -23.65 47.59 32.43
C ASN A 719 -22.27 48.10 32.88
N TYR A 720 -21.84 47.64 34.06
CA TYR A 720 -20.51 47.54 34.67
C TYR A 720 -19.34 48.33 34.05
N VAL A 721 -18.68 49.21 34.83
CA VAL A 721 -17.21 49.42 34.72
C VAL A 721 -16.54 49.93 36.03
N SER A 722 -15.47 49.21 36.41
CA SER A 722 -14.24 49.54 37.19
C SER A 722 -14.21 50.42 38.47
N SER A 723 -13.14 50.24 39.25
CA SER A 723 -12.78 50.95 40.50
C SER A 723 -12.41 52.44 40.35
N ASN A 724 -12.93 53.13 39.33
CA ASN A 724 -12.63 54.52 39.00
C ASN A 724 -13.90 55.39 39.08
N LEU A 725 -13.73 56.72 39.19
CA LEU A 725 -14.85 57.67 39.13
C LEU A 725 -15.35 57.79 37.69
N GLU A 726 -16.65 57.57 37.47
CA GLU A 726 -17.25 57.60 36.14
C GLU A 726 -18.40 58.61 36.08
N ARG A 727 -18.50 59.31 34.94
CA ARG A 727 -19.48 60.38 34.69
C ARG A 727 -20.52 59.90 33.68
N TYR A 728 -21.77 60.25 33.94
CA TYR A 728 -22.95 59.82 33.20
C TYR A 728 -23.72 61.05 32.70
N GLU A 729 -23.99 61.07 31.39
CA GLU A 729 -24.93 61.98 30.75
C GLU A 729 -26.14 61.18 30.27
N TYR A 730 -27.31 61.50 30.82
CA TYR A 730 -28.58 60.95 30.38
C TYR A 730 -29.28 61.97 29.50
N THR A 731 -29.61 61.61 28.26
CA THR A 731 -30.44 62.42 27.35
C THR A 731 -31.79 61.75 27.20
N ILE A 732 -32.86 62.49 27.50
CA ILE A 732 -34.23 61.98 27.46
C ILE A 732 -35.08 62.87 26.57
N ASP A 733 -35.68 62.27 25.54
CA ASP A 733 -36.62 62.93 24.65
C ASP A 733 -38.04 62.42 24.93
N PHE A 734 -39.01 63.30 25.10
CA PHE A 734 -40.41 62.90 25.35
C PHE A 734 -41.43 63.83 24.70
N ARG A 735 -42.62 63.30 24.40
CA ARG A 735 -43.76 64.04 23.84
C ARG A 735 -44.95 64.01 24.79
N THR A 736 -45.56 65.16 25.06
CA THR A 736 -46.78 65.29 25.85
C THR A 736 -47.90 65.92 25.03
N GLU A 737 -49.16 65.52 25.27
CA GLU A 737 -50.38 66.11 24.65
C GLU A 737 -50.97 67.27 25.46
N GLY A 738 -50.27 67.74 26.49
CA GLY A 738 -50.70 68.79 27.41
C GLY A 738 -49.76 68.92 28.61
N ALA A 739 -50.21 69.61 29.66
CA ALA A 739 -49.47 69.70 30.92
C ALA A 739 -49.30 68.30 31.55
N ASP A 740 -48.07 67.97 31.95
CA ASP A 740 -47.73 66.66 32.49
C ASP A 740 -46.51 66.73 33.42
N THR A 741 -46.27 65.68 34.21
CA THR A 741 -45.10 65.57 35.08
C THR A 741 -44.21 64.43 34.58
N PHE A 742 -42.95 64.77 34.32
CA PHE A 742 -41.89 63.85 33.96
C PHE A 742 -41.10 63.43 35.20
N PHE A 743 -40.78 62.14 35.30
CA PHE A 743 -39.91 61.58 36.33
C PHE A 743 -38.72 60.87 35.69
N LEU A 744 -37.53 61.08 36.26
CA LEU A 744 -36.34 60.27 36.00
C LEU A 744 -35.85 59.64 37.30
N ASP A 745 -35.94 58.33 37.39
CA ASP A 745 -35.50 57.53 38.53
C ASP A 745 -34.15 56.91 38.24
N ILE A 746 -33.20 57.08 39.16
CA ILE A 746 -31.89 56.42 39.09
C ILE A 746 -31.74 55.57 40.33
N SER A 747 -31.68 54.25 40.18
CA SER A 747 -31.74 53.29 41.29
C SER A 747 -30.63 52.24 41.22
N LYS A 748 -30.23 51.73 42.38
CA LYS A 748 -29.16 50.75 42.56
C LYS A 748 -29.57 49.36 42.06
N ILE A 749 -28.73 48.78 41.21
CA ILE A 749 -28.79 47.35 40.83
C ILE A 749 -27.81 46.54 41.68
N SER A 750 -26.55 46.97 41.77
CA SER A 750 -25.48 46.31 42.55
C SER A 750 -24.32 47.27 42.85
N GLY A 751 -23.34 46.89 43.67
CA GLY A 751 -22.22 47.75 44.09
C GLY A 751 -22.38 48.33 45.50
N THR A 752 -21.37 49.06 45.99
CA THR A 752 -21.28 49.45 47.42
C THR A 752 -21.07 50.94 47.68
N ASP A 753 -20.91 51.78 46.66
CA ASP A 753 -20.50 53.17 46.86
C ASP A 753 -21.60 54.23 46.61
N ILE A 754 -21.19 55.51 46.62
CA ILE A 754 -22.02 56.72 46.64
C ILE A 754 -22.35 57.23 45.21
N PHE A 755 -23.55 57.78 45.04
CA PHE A 755 -24.01 58.50 43.84
C PHE A 755 -23.88 60.02 44.02
N ALA A 756 -23.36 60.73 43.01
CA ALA A 756 -23.29 62.18 42.97
C ALA A 756 -24.16 62.76 41.84
N HIS A 757 -25.03 63.71 42.14
CA HIS A 757 -25.82 64.45 41.14
C HIS A 757 -25.30 65.89 40.98
N GLU A 758 -25.20 66.36 39.74
CA GLU A 758 -24.43 67.57 39.42
C GLU A 758 -25.30 68.68 38.82
N ALA A 759 -25.90 68.43 37.65
CA ALA A 759 -26.64 69.44 36.91
C ALA A 759 -27.69 68.83 35.98
N PHE A 760 -28.64 69.64 35.52
CA PHE A 760 -29.53 69.25 34.42
C PHE A 760 -29.87 70.45 33.53
N SER A 761 -30.24 70.16 32.28
CA SER A 761 -30.77 71.13 31.32
C SER A 761 -32.06 70.63 30.67
N PHE A 762 -32.92 71.57 30.28
CA PHE A 762 -34.22 71.27 29.70
C PHE A 762 -34.56 72.20 28.52
N LYS A 763 -35.00 71.63 27.40
CA LYS A 763 -35.41 72.40 26.21
C LYS A 763 -36.60 71.79 25.47
N LYS A 764 -37.30 72.63 24.71
CA LYS A 764 -38.30 72.19 23.71
C LYS A 764 -37.58 71.80 22.41
N VAL A 765 -37.93 70.66 21.81
CA VAL A 765 -37.29 70.10 20.60
C VAL A 765 -38.30 69.71 19.52
N THR A 766 -37.81 69.34 18.34
CA THR A 766 -38.63 68.71 17.29
C THR A 766 -38.19 67.25 17.18
N LEU A 767 -39.08 66.30 17.49
CA LEU A 767 -38.82 64.87 17.39
C LEU A 767 -39.41 64.28 16.10
N PRO A 768 -38.85 63.17 15.57
CA PRO A 768 -39.46 62.38 14.51
C PRO A 768 -40.90 61.94 14.84
N THR A 769 -41.66 61.53 13.83
CA THR A 769 -42.98 60.92 14.04
C THR A 769 -42.79 59.51 14.64
N PRO A 770 -43.46 59.16 15.75
CA PRO A 770 -43.27 57.88 16.44
C PRO A 770 -43.73 56.71 15.58
N ALA A 771 -43.05 55.58 15.72
CA ALA A 771 -43.43 54.32 15.12
C ALA A 771 -44.76 53.84 15.75
N THR A 772 -45.67 53.34 14.91
CA THR A 772 -47.09 53.14 15.26
C THR A 772 -47.39 51.83 16.00
N SER A 773 -46.36 51.02 16.27
CA SER A 773 -46.49 49.67 16.82
C SER A 773 -45.23 49.29 17.61
N SER A 774 -45.36 48.51 18.69
CA SER A 774 -44.25 47.81 19.35
C SER A 774 -44.56 46.33 19.42
N TYR A 775 -43.51 45.50 19.33
CA TYR A 775 -43.64 44.07 19.14
C TYR A 775 -42.87 43.29 20.19
N GLU A 776 -43.47 42.18 20.63
CA GLU A 776 -42.87 41.26 21.59
C GLU A 776 -41.86 40.34 20.86
N ILE A 777 -40.59 40.46 21.26
CA ILE A 777 -39.48 39.65 20.74
C ILE A 777 -39.04 38.67 21.82
N ILE A 778 -39.13 37.38 21.52
CA ILE A 778 -38.78 36.29 22.44
C ILE A 778 -37.51 35.60 21.94
N PHE A 779 -36.52 35.41 22.79
CA PHE A 779 -35.31 34.64 22.53
C PHE A 779 -35.39 33.31 23.27
N VAL A 780 -35.35 32.19 22.55
CA VAL A 780 -35.29 30.84 23.11
C VAL A 780 -33.87 30.31 22.95
N ASN A 781 -33.18 30.08 24.07
CA ASN A 781 -31.81 29.58 24.07
C ASN A 781 -31.77 28.05 23.83
N VAL A 782 -30.56 27.49 23.67
CA VAL A 782 -30.37 26.07 23.36
C VAL A 782 -30.91 25.14 24.46
N ASP A 783 -30.80 25.57 25.72
CA ASP A 783 -31.34 24.88 26.90
C ASP A 783 -32.85 25.05 27.09
N GLY A 784 -33.51 25.80 26.20
CA GLY A 784 -34.94 26.12 26.26
C GLY A 784 -35.29 27.29 27.18
N SER A 785 -34.32 27.96 27.81
CA SER A 785 -34.56 29.18 28.56
C SER A 785 -35.05 30.31 27.63
N THR A 786 -35.98 31.14 28.12
CA THR A 786 -36.59 32.22 27.33
C THR A 786 -36.32 33.60 27.91
N SER A 787 -35.97 34.56 27.05
CA SER A 787 -35.88 35.99 27.37
C SER A 787 -36.82 36.79 26.47
N THR A 788 -37.54 37.77 27.01
CA THR A 788 -38.53 38.54 26.25
C THR A 788 -38.22 40.03 26.30
N GLN A 789 -38.35 40.71 25.16
CA GLN A 789 -38.13 42.14 24.99
C GLN A 789 -39.32 42.73 24.23
N LEU A 790 -39.77 43.93 24.62
CA LEU A 790 -40.68 44.74 23.80
C LEU A 790 -39.84 45.70 22.97
N VAL A 791 -40.01 45.67 21.65
CA VAL A 791 -39.16 46.42 20.71
C VAL A 791 -40.03 47.21 19.75
N ASP A 792 -39.76 48.50 19.62
CA ASP A 792 -40.50 49.42 18.76
C ASP A 792 -40.35 49.08 17.27
N GLU A 793 -41.40 49.34 16.50
CA GLU A 793 -41.43 49.09 15.06
C GLU A 793 -40.25 49.79 14.35
N GLY A 794 -39.38 49.00 13.72
CA GLY A 794 -38.16 49.46 13.06
C GLY A 794 -36.88 49.43 13.89
N TRP A 795 -36.92 48.99 15.16
CA TRP A 795 -35.74 48.82 16.03
C TRP A 795 -35.35 47.35 16.20
N VAL A 796 -34.06 47.10 16.47
CA VAL A 796 -33.51 45.74 16.57
C VAL A 796 -33.37 45.32 18.03
N ALA A 797 -33.87 44.12 18.37
CA ALA A 797 -33.72 43.53 19.70
C ALA A 797 -32.27 43.09 19.97
N VAL A 798 -31.78 43.20 21.21
CA VAL A 798 -30.41 42.76 21.57
C VAL A 798 -30.47 41.33 22.13
N PRO A 799 -29.92 40.31 21.46
CA PRO A 799 -30.03 38.94 21.92
C PRO A 799 -29.27 38.68 23.25
N PRO A 800 -29.75 37.76 24.11
CA PRO A 800 -29.05 37.36 25.33
C PRO A 800 -27.81 36.49 25.06
N ALA A 801 -26.96 36.24 26.06
CA ALA A 801 -25.81 35.35 25.91
C ALA A 801 -26.25 33.90 25.59
N GLY A 802 -25.56 33.26 24.64
CA GLY A 802 -25.79 31.85 24.31
C GLY A 802 -25.38 30.89 25.42
N VAL A 803 -26.05 29.75 25.52
CA VAL A 803 -25.79 28.69 26.51
C VAL A 803 -25.64 27.35 25.79
N ASP A 804 -24.63 26.56 26.17
CA ASP A 804 -24.41 25.19 25.67
C ASP A 804 -25.17 24.17 26.52
N THR A 805 -25.46 23.00 25.94
CA THR A 805 -26.04 21.82 26.61
C THR A 805 -25.18 20.59 26.36
N ASP A 806 -25.47 19.48 27.06
CA ASP A 806 -24.70 18.23 26.91
C ASP A 806 -24.80 17.60 25.50
N ASP A 807 -25.83 17.94 24.71
CA ASP A 807 -26.05 17.43 23.35
C ASP A 807 -25.88 18.47 22.23
N LYS A 808 -25.90 19.77 22.56
CA LYS A 808 -25.87 20.87 21.58
C LYS A 808 -24.98 22.03 22.02
N ILE A 809 -24.24 22.60 21.08
CA ILE A 809 -23.36 23.76 21.27
C ILE A 809 -24.03 24.99 20.65
N PHE A 810 -24.13 26.08 21.41
CA PHE A 810 -24.59 27.37 20.92
C PHE A 810 -23.63 27.91 19.86
N ARG A 811 -24.19 28.20 18.67
CA ARG A 811 -23.42 28.73 17.55
C ARG A 811 -23.58 30.24 17.43
N ALA A 812 -24.83 30.69 17.32
CA ALA A 812 -25.18 32.09 17.15
C ALA A 812 -26.69 32.30 17.35
N TRP A 813 -27.11 33.56 17.45
CA TRP A 813 -28.49 33.92 17.19
C TRP A 813 -28.72 34.06 15.67
N PRO A 814 -29.94 33.76 15.16
CA PRO A 814 -30.32 34.16 13.81
C PRO A 814 -30.18 35.68 13.63
N GLU A 815 -30.16 36.15 12.38
CA GLU A 815 -30.19 37.60 12.11
C GLU A 815 -31.44 38.22 12.76
N ILE A 816 -31.22 39.19 13.66
CA ILE A 816 -32.29 39.87 14.35
C ILE A 816 -32.69 41.08 13.52
N LEU A 817 -33.86 40.99 12.89
CA LEU A 817 -34.38 42.06 12.06
C LEU A 817 -35.04 43.14 12.92
N PRO A 818 -35.13 44.38 12.39
CA PRO A 818 -35.98 45.41 12.96
C PRO A 818 -37.39 44.90 13.22
N ALA A 819 -37.94 45.16 14.39
CA ALA A 819 -39.24 44.65 14.80
C ALA A 819 -40.34 45.20 13.88
N VAL A 820 -41.13 44.33 13.26
CA VAL A 820 -42.30 44.69 12.43
C VAL A 820 -43.52 43.81 12.75
N GLU A 821 -43.34 42.83 13.62
CA GLU A 821 -44.35 41.95 14.22
C GLU A 821 -43.76 41.24 15.46
N ASN A 822 -44.59 40.59 16.28
CA ASN A 822 -44.10 39.75 17.38
C ASN A 822 -43.32 38.56 16.80
N VAL A 823 -42.10 38.33 17.27
CA VAL A 823 -41.21 37.29 16.72
C VAL A 823 -40.50 36.53 17.83
N THR A 824 -40.42 35.22 17.67
CA THR A 824 -39.58 34.37 18.52
C THR A 824 -38.33 33.95 17.74
N TYR A 825 -37.16 34.35 18.20
CA TYR A 825 -35.86 33.90 17.72
C TYR A 825 -35.40 32.71 18.57
N THR A 826 -35.07 31.60 17.92
CA THR A 826 -34.47 30.44 18.59
C THR A 826 -32.98 30.41 18.28
N ALA A 827 -32.15 30.14 19.28
CA ALA A 827 -30.70 30.02 19.11
C ALA A 827 -30.36 28.97 18.05
N LEU A 828 -29.41 29.29 17.17
CA LEU A 828 -28.82 28.34 16.26
C LEU A 828 -27.78 27.54 17.04
N TYR A 829 -27.83 26.22 16.90
CA TYR A 829 -26.93 25.30 17.58
C TYR A 829 -26.46 24.21 16.63
N ASP A 830 -25.27 23.66 16.92
CA ASP A 830 -24.76 22.44 16.32
C ASP A 830 -24.90 21.30 17.34
N TYR A 831 -25.10 20.07 16.87
CA TYR A 831 -25.07 18.91 17.75
C TYR A 831 -23.61 18.55 18.09
N ASN A 832 -23.37 18.08 19.33
CA ASN A 832 -22.10 17.46 19.68
C ASN A 832 -21.79 16.30 18.73
N GLN A 833 -20.52 16.09 18.42
CA GLN A 833 -20.06 15.00 17.55
C GLN A 833 -19.23 14.01 18.36
N TYR A 834 -19.39 12.72 18.07
CA TYR A 834 -18.70 11.62 18.72
C TYR A 834 -18.05 10.70 17.70
N THR A 835 -16.93 10.11 18.11
CA THR A 835 -16.17 9.18 17.28
C THR A 835 -16.58 7.75 17.58
N VAL A 836 -17.01 7.02 16.55
CA VAL A 836 -17.21 5.57 16.60
C VAL A 836 -16.07 4.87 15.86
N THR A 837 -15.36 3.99 16.54
CA THR A 837 -14.25 3.21 15.98
C THR A 837 -14.61 1.74 15.91
N PHE A 838 -14.59 1.16 14.72
CA PHE A 838 -14.74 -0.27 14.48
C PHE A 838 -13.38 -0.97 14.48
N ASP A 839 -13.16 -1.83 15.48
CA ASP A 839 -12.00 -2.72 15.55
C ASP A 839 -12.38 -4.07 14.91
N LEU A 840 -11.71 -4.42 13.82
CA LEU A 840 -12.00 -5.62 13.04
C LEU A 840 -11.53 -6.92 13.71
N GLY A 841 -10.72 -6.85 14.77
CA GLY A 841 -10.15 -8.03 15.41
C GLY A 841 -9.32 -8.87 14.44
N ILE A 842 -9.79 -10.07 14.10
CA ILE A 842 -9.12 -11.00 13.17
C ILE A 842 -9.61 -10.89 11.72
N ALA A 843 -10.64 -10.10 11.43
CA ALA A 843 -11.11 -9.86 10.07
C ALA A 843 -10.32 -8.75 9.38
N SER A 844 -10.42 -8.69 8.05
CA SER A 844 -9.93 -7.59 7.24
C SER A 844 -11.08 -6.77 6.67
N LEU A 845 -10.81 -5.50 6.36
CA LEU A 845 -11.80 -4.60 5.77
C LEU A 845 -12.09 -5.04 4.34
N GLU A 846 -13.37 -5.21 4.00
CA GLU A 846 -13.83 -5.37 2.62
C GLU A 846 -14.18 -3.99 2.03
N SER A 847 -15.05 -3.26 2.72
CA SER A 847 -15.52 -1.93 2.34
C SER A 847 -16.05 -1.15 3.56
N GLY A 848 -16.20 0.17 3.43
CA GLY A 848 -16.71 1.06 4.49
C GLY A 848 -15.63 1.71 5.37
N GLU A 849 -16.05 2.53 6.34
CA GLU A 849 -15.17 3.33 7.19
C GLU A 849 -14.98 2.73 8.59
N LEU A 850 -13.74 2.62 9.05
CA LEU A 850 -13.40 2.11 10.39
C LEU A 850 -13.53 3.16 11.50
N VAL A 851 -13.45 4.43 11.15
CA VAL A 851 -13.60 5.55 12.08
C VAL A 851 -14.65 6.48 11.51
N GLN A 852 -15.75 6.65 12.23
CA GLN A 852 -16.88 7.47 11.80
C GLN A 852 -17.15 8.54 12.83
N THR A 853 -17.42 9.76 12.37
CA THR A 853 -17.88 10.85 13.21
C THR A 853 -19.39 10.98 13.04
N VAL A 854 -20.13 10.86 14.15
CA VAL A 854 -21.59 10.96 14.15
C VAL A 854 -22.05 12.05 15.10
N THR A 855 -23.15 12.73 14.75
CA THR A 855 -23.78 13.70 15.65
C THR A 855 -24.43 13.00 16.86
N HIS A 856 -24.61 13.73 17.96
CA HIS A 856 -25.24 13.22 19.18
C HIS A 856 -26.63 12.64 18.87
N GLY A 857 -26.85 11.38 19.25
CA GLY A 857 -28.05 10.60 18.94
C GLY A 857 -28.08 10.00 17.53
N GLY A 858 -27.05 10.25 16.73
CA GLY A 858 -26.82 9.62 15.42
C GLY A 858 -26.44 8.15 15.54
N SER A 859 -26.36 7.45 14.41
CA SER A 859 -25.97 6.03 14.35
C SER A 859 -24.78 5.87 13.40
N ALA A 860 -23.86 4.98 13.75
CA ALA A 860 -22.77 4.61 12.84
C ALA A 860 -23.22 3.45 11.93
N GLN A 861 -22.53 3.26 10.79
CA GLN A 861 -22.73 2.08 9.95
C GLN A 861 -21.59 1.09 10.15
N ALA A 862 -21.92 -0.19 10.35
CA ALA A 862 -20.90 -1.22 10.40
C ALA A 862 -20.18 -1.35 9.03
N PRO A 863 -18.85 -1.49 9.00
CA PRO A 863 -18.12 -1.79 7.77
C PRO A 863 -18.42 -3.22 7.30
N GLU A 864 -18.22 -3.48 6.01
CA GLU A 864 -18.20 -4.84 5.49
C GLU A 864 -16.83 -5.48 5.77
N ILE A 865 -16.85 -6.71 6.27
CA ILE A 865 -15.65 -7.39 6.75
C ILE A 865 -15.47 -8.73 6.03
N ILE A 866 -14.22 -9.04 5.68
CA ILE A 866 -13.83 -10.37 5.20
C ILE A 866 -13.44 -11.21 6.40
N VAL A 867 -14.28 -12.20 6.72
CA VAL A 867 -14.05 -13.13 7.84
C VAL A 867 -13.05 -14.21 7.42
N PRO A 868 -12.03 -14.52 8.23
CA PRO A 868 -11.13 -15.65 7.95
C PRO A 868 -11.92 -16.95 7.77
N ILE A 869 -11.52 -17.79 6.81
CA ILE A 869 -12.22 -19.04 6.47
C ILE A 869 -12.45 -19.98 7.67
N SER A 870 -11.58 -19.89 8.69
CA SER A 870 -11.62 -20.68 9.93
C SER A 870 -12.70 -20.25 10.93
N HIS A 871 -13.31 -19.07 10.76
CA HIS A 871 -14.26 -18.48 11.71
C HIS A 871 -15.60 -18.13 11.06
N ASN A 872 -16.63 -17.99 11.89
CA ASN A 872 -17.87 -17.31 11.57
C ASN A 872 -17.89 -15.96 12.32
N PHE A 873 -18.34 -14.90 11.64
CA PHE A 873 -18.69 -13.67 12.33
C PHE A 873 -19.93 -13.91 13.21
N VAL A 874 -19.85 -13.48 14.46
CA VAL A 874 -20.93 -13.67 15.44
C VAL A 874 -21.74 -12.40 15.53
N ASP A 875 -21.12 -11.32 15.97
CA ASP A 875 -21.75 -10.00 16.11
C ASP A 875 -20.68 -8.93 16.39
N TRP A 876 -21.10 -7.68 16.51
CA TRP A 876 -20.32 -6.58 17.06
C TRP A 876 -20.43 -6.52 18.59
N SER A 877 -19.41 -6.01 19.27
CA SER A 877 -19.33 -6.02 20.74
C SER A 877 -20.29 -5.06 21.45
N ALA A 878 -20.87 -4.10 20.73
CA ALA A 878 -21.74 -3.06 21.28
C ALA A 878 -22.74 -2.59 20.22
N ASP A 879 -23.90 -2.10 20.68
CA ASP A 879 -24.83 -1.37 19.82
C ASP A 879 -24.20 -0.04 19.38
N PHE A 880 -24.38 0.31 18.12
CA PHE A 880 -23.85 1.52 17.50
C PHE A 880 -24.96 2.42 16.94
N LEU A 881 -26.18 2.21 17.45
CA LEU A 881 -27.31 3.11 17.28
C LEU A 881 -27.37 4.10 18.46
N ASN A 882 -27.78 5.35 18.17
CA ASN A 882 -27.98 6.42 19.15
C ASN A 882 -26.74 6.72 20.02
N ILE A 883 -25.69 7.25 19.38
CA ILE A 883 -24.39 7.54 19.99
C ILE A 883 -24.45 8.84 20.81
N THR A 884 -24.13 8.76 22.11
CA THR A 884 -24.10 9.90 23.04
C THR A 884 -22.70 10.14 23.63
N GLY A 885 -21.68 9.51 23.08
CA GLY A 885 -20.29 9.52 23.55
C GLY A 885 -19.39 8.73 22.61
N ASP A 886 -18.07 8.92 22.69
CA ASP A 886 -17.12 8.14 21.90
C ASP A 886 -17.26 6.64 22.19
N LEU A 887 -17.26 5.82 21.14
CA LEU A 887 -17.55 4.40 21.22
C LEU A 887 -16.54 3.58 20.40
N THR A 888 -16.04 2.50 21.00
CA THR A 888 -15.27 1.47 20.28
C THR A 888 -16.10 0.20 20.18
N VAL A 889 -16.26 -0.30 18.96
CA VAL A 889 -17.05 -1.48 18.62
C VAL A 889 -16.13 -2.53 18.02
N VAL A 890 -16.03 -3.70 18.64
CA VAL A 890 -15.09 -4.76 18.24
C VAL A 890 -15.84 -5.91 17.58
N ALA A 891 -15.36 -6.41 16.44
CA ALA A 891 -15.92 -7.58 15.78
C ALA A 891 -15.68 -8.86 16.60
N GLN A 892 -16.72 -9.68 16.78
CA GLN A 892 -16.65 -10.94 17.52
C GLN A 892 -16.80 -12.14 16.60
N PHE A 893 -16.00 -13.19 16.86
CA PHE A 893 -15.88 -14.36 16.00
C PHE A 893 -15.98 -15.66 16.79
N ALA A 894 -16.52 -16.71 16.15
CA ALA A 894 -16.51 -18.08 16.65
C ALA A 894 -15.77 -18.98 15.66
N ILE A 895 -14.82 -19.79 16.15
CA ILE A 895 -14.13 -20.76 15.30
C ILE A 895 -15.14 -21.80 14.77
N LYS A 896 -15.03 -22.14 13.48
CA LYS A 896 -15.85 -23.19 12.88
C LYS A 896 -15.48 -24.54 13.49
N ASN A 897 -16.47 -25.38 13.74
CA ASN A 897 -16.28 -26.75 14.17
C ASN A 897 -16.89 -27.68 13.13
N TYR A 898 -16.20 -28.78 12.85
CA TYR A 898 -16.64 -29.81 11.92
C TYR A 898 -16.71 -31.15 12.62
N ASN A 899 -17.63 -31.99 12.16
CA ASN A 899 -17.80 -33.32 12.70
C ASN A 899 -16.90 -34.31 11.97
N VAL A 900 -16.02 -34.98 12.71
CA VAL A 900 -15.24 -36.12 12.23
C VAL A 900 -15.85 -37.40 12.76
N SER A 901 -16.29 -38.27 11.86
CA SER A 901 -16.85 -39.58 12.17
C SER A 901 -15.88 -40.69 11.77
N PHE A 902 -15.54 -41.58 12.68
CA PHE A 902 -14.73 -42.76 12.42
C PHE A 902 -15.63 -43.98 12.18
N ASP A 903 -15.66 -44.47 10.94
CA ASP A 903 -16.31 -45.72 10.58
C ASP A 903 -15.32 -46.89 10.72
N LEU A 904 -15.65 -47.86 11.56
CA LEU A 904 -14.79 -48.99 11.84
C LEU A 904 -14.99 -50.16 10.87
N GLY A 905 -15.97 -50.08 9.96
CA GLY A 905 -16.37 -51.22 9.15
C GLY A 905 -16.69 -52.45 10.01
N ALA A 906 -15.92 -53.53 9.84
CA ALA A 906 -16.10 -54.78 10.60
C ALA A 906 -15.31 -54.83 11.93
N GLY A 907 -14.47 -53.84 12.23
CA GLY A 907 -13.72 -53.78 13.49
C GLY A 907 -14.55 -53.26 14.67
N THR A 908 -13.96 -53.27 15.87
CA THR A 908 -14.65 -52.81 17.09
C THR A 908 -13.79 -51.81 17.86
N ARG A 909 -14.39 -50.71 18.35
CA ARG A 909 -13.68 -49.75 19.21
C ARG A 909 -13.34 -50.38 20.57
N ILE A 910 -12.12 -50.16 21.02
CA ILE A 910 -11.60 -50.61 22.32
C ILE A 910 -11.06 -49.46 23.19
N GLY A 911 -11.03 -48.21 22.69
CA GLY A 911 -10.60 -47.03 23.45
C GLY A 911 -10.23 -45.84 22.56
N GLY A 912 -9.31 -44.98 23.02
CA GLY A 912 -8.81 -43.82 22.27
C GLY A 912 -9.85 -42.71 22.08
N GLY A 913 -9.75 -41.96 20.99
CA GLY A 913 -10.74 -40.95 20.59
C GLY A 913 -12.16 -41.52 20.43
N GLU A 914 -13.17 -40.65 20.49
CA GLU A 914 -14.57 -41.03 20.25
C GLU A 914 -14.84 -41.22 18.75
N LEU A 915 -15.86 -42.01 18.39
CA LEU A 915 -16.17 -42.26 16.97
C LEU A 915 -16.83 -41.07 16.27
N SER A 916 -17.32 -40.08 17.02
CA SER A 916 -17.80 -38.80 16.48
C SER A 916 -17.19 -37.69 17.32
N GLN A 917 -16.51 -36.75 16.67
CA GLN A 917 -15.78 -35.67 17.33
C GLN A 917 -16.08 -34.35 16.65
N SER A 918 -16.43 -33.33 17.45
CA SER A 918 -16.54 -31.95 16.98
C SER A 918 -15.17 -31.30 17.10
N ILE A 919 -14.50 -31.08 15.97
CA ILE A 919 -13.13 -30.59 15.89
C ILE A 919 -13.13 -29.16 15.34
N ALA A 920 -12.38 -28.26 15.97
CA ALA A 920 -12.21 -26.89 15.50
C ALA A 920 -11.44 -26.87 14.16
N TYR A 921 -11.78 -25.93 13.27
CA TYR A 921 -11.12 -25.77 11.97
C TYR A 921 -9.59 -25.71 12.14
N GLY A 922 -8.86 -26.48 11.35
CA GLY A 922 -7.40 -26.50 11.38
C GLY A 922 -6.79 -27.46 12.40
N SER A 923 -7.59 -28.02 13.31
CA SER A 923 -7.12 -28.96 14.34
C SER A 923 -7.25 -30.41 13.88
N GLY A 924 -6.53 -31.33 14.53
CA GLY A 924 -6.63 -32.77 14.28
C GLY A 924 -7.63 -33.49 15.18
N ALA A 925 -8.30 -34.51 14.64
CA ALA A 925 -9.12 -35.43 15.41
C ALA A 925 -8.25 -36.45 16.16
N VAL A 926 -8.74 -36.94 17.31
CA VAL A 926 -8.00 -37.95 18.09
C VAL A 926 -8.35 -39.34 17.56
N GLU A 927 -7.36 -40.13 17.19
CA GLU A 927 -7.59 -41.47 16.66
C GLU A 927 -8.30 -42.40 17.68
N PRO A 928 -9.37 -43.13 17.32
CA PRO A 928 -9.95 -44.16 18.15
C PRO A 928 -9.05 -45.40 18.16
N SER A 929 -8.87 -46.03 19.33
CA SER A 929 -8.21 -47.33 19.41
C SER A 929 -9.20 -48.42 19.03
N ILE A 930 -8.84 -49.25 18.05
CA ILE A 930 -9.73 -50.26 17.48
C ILE A 930 -9.09 -51.65 17.55
N ASN A 931 -9.93 -52.68 17.63
CA ASN A 931 -9.55 -54.06 17.43
C ASN A 931 -10.01 -54.50 16.02
N PRO A 932 -9.09 -54.92 15.13
CA PRO A 932 -9.44 -55.35 13.78
C PRO A 932 -10.24 -56.66 13.78
N PRO A 933 -10.97 -56.97 12.68
CA PRO A 933 -11.63 -58.27 12.49
C PRO A 933 -10.65 -59.45 12.57
N ASN A 934 -11.16 -60.64 12.93
CA ASN A 934 -10.36 -61.87 13.00
C ASN A 934 -9.70 -62.18 11.64
N GLY A 935 -8.38 -62.42 11.65
CA GLY A 935 -7.61 -62.68 10.43
C GLY A 935 -7.14 -61.43 9.68
N TYR A 936 -7.37 -60.23 10.22
CA TYR A 936 -6.94 -58.95 9.63
C TYR A 936 -6.10 -58.13 10.61
N ALA A 937 -5.28 -57.21 10.08
CA ALA A 937 -4.57 -56.18 10.84
C ALA A 937 -5.08 -54.80 10.40
N HIS A 938 -5.24 -53.88 11.36
CA HIS A 938 -5.53 -52.48 11.04
C HIS A 938 -4.26 -51.85 10.47
N THR A 939 -4.33 -51.38 9.23
CA THR A 939 -3.18 -50.79 8.53
C THR A 939 -3.18 -49.27 8.55
N GLY A 940 -4.28 -48.66 8.97
CA GLY A 940 -4.45 -47.22 9.08
C GLY A 940 -5.85 -46.81 8.66
N TRP A 941 -5.99 -45.53 8.36
CA TRP A 941 -7.24 -44.92 7.95
C TRP A 941 -7.19 -44.51 6.48
N ASP A 942 -8.35 -44.45 5.82
CA ASP A 942 -8.45 -44.08 4.40
C ASP A 942 -8.16 -42.60 4.12
N LEU A 943 -8.36 -41.72 5.11
CA LEU A 943 -8.19 -40.28 5.01
C LEU A 943 -7.34 -39.74 6.17
N ALA A 944 -6.59 -38.68 5.90
CA ALA A 944 -5.88 -37.92 6.93
C ALA A 944 -6.89 -37.09 7.77
N PHE A 945 -6.64 -36.96 9.07
CA PHE A 945 -7.53 -36.27 10.01
C PHE A 945 -6.76 -35.38 11.00
N ASP A 946 -5.55 -34.99 10.64
CA ASP A 946 -4.65 -34.09 11.38
C ASP A 946 -4.96 -32.60 11.15
N ASN A 947 -5.69 -32.26 10.07
CA ASN A 947 -6.12 -30.91 9.72
C ASN A 947 -7.57 -30.89 9.20
N ILE A 948 -8.54 -30.65 10.10
CA ILE A 948 -9.96 -30.69 9.75
C ILE A 948 -10.45 -29.35 9.23
N THR A 949 -10.91 -29.31 7.98
CA THR A 949 -11.45 -28.09 7.33
C THR A 949 -12.91 -28.23 6.85
N ALA A 950 -13.45 -29.44 6.90
CA ALA A 950 -14.83 -29.80 6.57
C ALA A 950 -15.26 -31.05 7.37
N ASP A 951 -16.55 -31.37 7.36
CA ASP A 951 -17.05 -32.63 7.92
C ASP A 951 -16.39 -33.82 7.21
N LEU A 952 -15.91 -34.78 7.99
CA LEU A 952 -15.07 -35.87 7.50
C LEU A 952 -15.59 -37.20 8.04
N THR A 953 -15.72 -38.19 7.16
CA THR A 953 -15.90 -39.59 7.58
C THR A 953 -14.65 -40.37 7.22
N VAL A 954 -13.99 -40.91 8.23
CA VAL A 954 -12.73 -41.63 8.12
C VAL A 954 -13.00 -43.11 8.36
N THR A 955 -12.66 -43.96 7.40
CA THR A 955 -12.93 -45.41 7.44
C THR A 955 -11.66 -46.19 7.76
N ALA A 956 -11.75 -47.15 8.68
CA ALA A 956 -10.63 -48.02 9.03
C ALA A 956 -10.27 -48.94 7.86
N LEU A 957 -8.98 -48.98 7.51
CA LEU A 957 -8.43 -49.90 6.52
C LEU A 957 -7.89 -51.16 7.21
N TYR A 958 -8.22 -52.31 6.63
CA TYR A 958 -7.79 -53.61 7.09
C TYR A 958 -7.10 -54.36 5.96
N GLU A 959 -5.96 -54.95 6.28
CA GLU A 959 -5.32 -55.93 5.42
C GLU A 959 -5.45 -57.31 6.06
N SER A 960 -5.64 -58.36 5.25
CA SER A 960 -5.59 -59.72 5.77
C SER A 960 -4.24 -59.90 6.45
N LYS A 961 -4.21 -60.46 7.66
CA LYS A 961 -2.97 -61.04 8.18
C LYS A 961 -2.57 -62.10 7.16
N GLN A 962 -1.65 -61.77 6.26
CA GLN A 962 -0.81 -62.79 5.67
C GLN A 962 -0.17 -63.49 6.87
N LEU A 963 -0.35 -64.80 6.93
CA LEU A 963 0.40 -65.63 7.86
C LEU A 963 1.87 -65.32 7.59
N GLN A 964 2.51 -64.53 8.45
CA GLN A 964 3.95 -64.33 8.36
C GLN A 964 4.60 -65.69 8.58
N LEU A 965 5.16 -66.22 7.50
CA LEU A 965 5.98 -67.41 7.52
C LEU A 965 7.18 -67.12 8.43
N SER A 966 7.47 -68.06 9.33
CA SER A 966 8.76 -68.06 10.04
C SER A 966 9.84 -68.22 8.97
N SER A 967 10.78 -67.27 8.93
CA SER A 967 11.98 -67.24 8.07
C SER A 967 12.49 -68.62 7.64
N LEU A 968 12.69 -68.82 6.34
CA LEU A 968 13.50 -69.91 5.79
C LEU A 968 14.97 -69.64 6.18
N THR A 969 15.50 -70.29 7.22
CA THR A 969 16.92 -70.14 7.62
C THR A 969 17.78 -71.23 7.02
N MET A 970 18.82 -70.85 6.27
CA MET A 970 19.86 -71.75 5.76
C MET A 970 21.11 -71.75 6.64
N THR A 971 21.71 -72.92 6.86
CA THR A 971 22.99 -73.06 7.58
C THR A 971 24.01 -73.86 6.75
N ASN A 972 24.91 -73.14 6.04
CA ASN A 972 26.20 -73.60 5.46
C ASN A 972 26.20 -74.46 4.15
N PRO A 973 27.29 -74.56 3.34
CA PRO A 973 27.26 -74.28 1.90
C PRO A 973 27.73 -75.48 1.02
N SER A 974 27.28 -76.70 1.30
CA SER A 974 27.52 -77.85 0.40
C SER A 974 26.33 -78.80 0.23
N SER A 975 25.24 -78.52 0.95
CA SER A 975 23.91 -79.11 0.78
C SER A 975 22.88 -78.06 1.20
N HIS A 976 21.94 -77.71 0.33
CA HIS A 976 20.94 -76.70 0.58
C HIS A 976 19.67 -77.37 1.12
N THR A 977 19.50 -77.37 2.44
CA THR A 977 18.27 -77.83 3.09
C THR A 977 17.25 -76.69 3.13
N LEU A 978 16.15 -76.82 2.39
CA LEU A 978 15.00 -75.95 2.44
C LEU A 978 14.06 -76.43 3.55
N THR A 979 13.61 -75.55 4.45
CA THR A 979 12.66 -75.90 5.53
C THR A 979 11.62 -74.81 5.70
N TRP A 980 10.34 -75.18 5.76
CA TRP A 980 9.21 -74.28 6.03
C TRP A 980 8.37 -74.77 7.22
N THR A 981 7.40 -73.97 7.65
CA THR A 981 6.42 -74.37 8.68
C THR A 981 5.07 -74.61 8.03
N ALA A 982 4.42 -75.74 8.37
CA ALA A 982 3.11 -76.09 7.83
C ALA A 982 2.00 -75.14 8.32
N LEU A 983 1.04 -74.83 7.46
CA LEU A 983 -0.19 -74.12 7.85
C LEU A 983 -1.20 -75.09 8.48
N ASP A 984 -2.09 -74.57 9.33
CA ASP A 984 -3.21 -75.37 9.85
C ASP A 984 -4.09 -75.89 8.70
N ASN A 985 -4.44 -77.19 8.74
CA ASN A 985 -5.17 -77.91 7.69
C ASN A 985 -4.52 -77.88 6.29
N THR A 986 -3.19 -77.95 6.22
CA THR A 986 -2.48 -78.15 4.95
C THR A 986 -2.79 -79.51 4.35
N ALA A 987 -3.12 -79.54 3.05
CA ALA A 987 -3.39 -80.77 2.31
C ALA A 987 -2.15 -81.27 1.54
N TYR A 988 -1.42 -80.38 0.86
CA TYR A 988 -0.18 -80.68 0.14
C TYR A 988 0.54 -79.38 -0.28
N TYR A 989 1.79 -79.52 -0.71
CA TYR A 989 2.63 -78.44 -1.25
C TYR A 989 3.03 -78.70 -2.71
N TYR A 990 3.48 -77.68 -3.42
CA TYR A 990 4.29 -77.79 -4.65
C TYR A 990 5.54 -76.92 -4.51
N LEU A 991 6.72 -77.52 -4.50
CA LEU A 991 7.99 -76.81 -4.40
C LEU A 991 8.64 -76.73 -5.78
N ALA A 992 8.78 -75.52 -6.30
CA ALA A 992 9.50 -75.18 -7.52
C ALA A 992 10.81 -74.47 -7.16
N VAL A 993 11.92 -74.90 -7.74
CA VAL A 993 13.25 -74.34 -7.58
C VAL A 993 13.86 -74.24 -8.97
N GLY A 994 14.33 -73.05 -9.35
CA GLY A 994 14.81 -72.79 -10.69
C GLY A 994 15.89 -71.75 -10.79
N THR A 995 16.50 -71.68 -11.98
CA THR A 995 17.55 -70.70 -12.32
C THR A 995 17.00 -69.31 -12.62
N SER A 996 15.67 -69.16 -12.69
CA SER A 996 14.97 -67.88 -12.87
C SER A 996 13.60 -67.92 -12.19
N GLU A 997 13.03 -66.74 -11.94
CA GLU A 997 11.77 -66.60 -11.20
C GLU A 997 10.63 -67.42 -11.83
N GLY A 998 9.99 -68.27 -11.02
CA GLY A 998 8.86 -69.10 -11.44
C GLY A 998 9.19 -70.36 -12.24
N MET A 999 10.47 -70.63 -12.53
CA MET A 999 10.91 -71.89 -13.13
C MET A 999 11.15 -72.97 -12.07
N ASP A 1000 11.01 -74.23 -12.48
CA ASP A 1000 11.25 -75.42 -11.66
C ASP A 1000 12.34 -76.34 -12.25
N ASP A 1001 13.25 -75.76 -13.04
CA ASP A 1001 14.29 -76.44 -13.81
C ASP A 1001 15.38 -77.11 -12.95
N LEU A 1002 15.48 -76.76 -11.66
CA LEU A 1002 16.39 -77.39 -10.69
C LEU A 1002 15.66 -78.40 -9.80
N TYR A 1003 14.40 -78.13 -9.43
CA TYR A 1003 13.55 -79.03 -8.65
C TYR A 1003 12.07 -78.62 -8.75
N GLY A 1004 11.17 -79.55 -9.06
CA GLY A 1004 9.73 -79.29 -9.18
C GLY A 1004 8.89 -80.49 -8.78
N MET A 1005 8.28 -80.47 -7.59
CA MET A 1005 7.40 -81.58 -7.18
C MET A 1005 6.30 -81.20 -6.18
N TYR A 1006 5.21 -81.99 -6.25
CA TYR A 1006 4.20 -82.02 -5.21
C TYR A 1006 4.70 -82.80 -3.99
N LEU A 1007 4.46 -82.25 -2.80
CA LEU A 1007 4.87 -82.82 -1.52
C LEU A 1007 3.66 -82.99 -0.61
N ASP A 1008 3.62 -84.08 0.15
CA ASP A 1008 2.54 -84.35 1.11
C ASP A 1008 2.54 -83.34 2.27
N SER A 1009 1.40 -83.21 2.96
CA SER A 1009 1.19 -82.21 4.03
C SER A 1009 2.17 -82.28 5.20
N ASP A 1010 2.80 -83.44 5.43
CA ASP A 1010 3.76 -83.69 6.50
C ASP A 1010 5.22 -83.40 6.09
N VAL A 1011 5.47 -83.06 4.82
CA VAL A 1011 6.79 -82.67 4.33
C VAL A 1011 6.99 -81.18 4.54
N THR A 1012 7.92 -80.83 5.41
CA THR A 1012 8.31 -79.43 5.68
C THR A 1012 9.78 -79.15 5.42
N THR A 1013 10.53 -80.13 4.91
CA THR A 1013 11.97 -80.03 4.66
C THR A 1013 12.38 -80.81 3.41
N VAL A 1014 13.26 -80.24 2.57
CA VAL A 1014 13.82 -80.84 1.34
C VAL A 1014 15.30 -80.50 1.20
N ASP A 1015 16.15 -81.49 0.93
CA ASP A 1015 17.58 -81.31 0.66
C ASP A 1015 17.87 -81.24 -0.85
N LEU A 1016 18.55 -80.19 -1.30
CA LEU A 1016 18.94 -79.96 -2.69
C LEU A 1016 20.43 -79.68 -2.83
N ASN A 1017 21.02 -80.03 -3.97
CA ASN A 1017 22.37 -79.59 -4.34
C ASN A 1017 22.27 -78.39 -5.29
N LEU A 1018 22.47 -77.19 -4.77
CA LEU A 1018 22.34 -75.93 -5.51
C LEU A 1018 23.69 -75.24 -5.77
N SER A 1019 24.81 -75.98 -5.67
CA SER A 1019 26.15 -75.43 -5.90
C SER A 1019 26.35 -74.97 -7.36
N GLY A 1020 27.01 -73.82 -7.55
CA GLY A 1020 27.34 -73.28 -8.87
C GLY A 1020 26.39 -72.20 -9.42
N TYR A 1021 25.38 -71.78 -8.66
CA TYR A 1021 24.47 -70.70 -9.02
C TYR A 1021 24.59 -69.53 -8.03
N GLU A 1022 24.74 -68.29 -8.55
CA GLU A 1022 24.75 -67.08 -7.71
C GLU A 1022 23.40 -66.90 -7.01
N ASN A 1023 22.33 -67.06 -7.77
CA ASN A 1023 20.95 -66.94 -7.31
C ASN A 1023 20.14 -68.15 -7.80
N VAL A 1024 19.36 -68.74 -6.89
CA VAL A 1024 18.36 -69.76 -7.18
C VAL A 1024 17.01 -69.26 -6.70
N TYR A 1025 15.99 -69.37 -7.54
CA TYR A 1025 14.64 -68.88 -7.27
C TYR A 1025 13.79 -70.05 -6.78
N VAL A 1026 13.13 -69.88 -5.64
CA VAL A 1026 12.29 -70.88 -4.98
C VAL A 1026 10.88 -70.35 -4.89
N ARG A 1027 9.90 -71.14 -5.32
CA ARG A 1027 8.46 -70.89 -5.15
C ARG A 1027 7.81 -72.09 -4.46
N LEU A 1028 7.23 -71.87 -3.29
CA LEU A 1028 6.45 -72.87 -2.56
C LEU A 1028 4.95 -72.55 -2.67
N TRP A 1029 4.19 -73.44 -3.29
CA TRP A 1029 2.74 -73.41 -3.24
C TRP A 1029 2.24 -74.28 -2.09
N THR A 1030 1.29 -73.80 -1.32
CA THR A 1030 0.64 -74.54 -0.23
C THR A 1030 -0.86 -74.54 -0.46
N TYR A 1031 -1.49 -75.72 -0.51
CA TYR A 1031 -2.94 -75.83 -0.52
C TYR A 1031 -3.43 -76.11 0.90
N ALA A 1032 -4.02 -75.10 1.56
CA ALA A 1032 -4.48 -75.18 2.94
C ALA A 1032 -5.84 -74.48 3.09
N ASN A 1033 -6.69 -74.98 3.99
CA ASN A 1033 -8.03 -74.42 4.25
C ASN A 1033 -8.92 -74.20 3.00
N GLY A 1034 -8.68 -74.96 1.92
CA GLY A 1034 -9.45 -74.88 0.67
C GLY A 1034 -8.91 -73.89 -0.37
N GLU A 1035 -7.84 -73.16 -0.07
CA GLU A 1035 -7.24 -72.13 -0.94
C GLU A 1035 -5.74 -72.36 -1.19
N TRP A 1036 -5.22 -71.73 -2.24
CA TRP A 1036 -3.81 -71.76 -2.61
C TRP A 1036 -3.06 -70.56 -2.03
N HIS A 1037 -1.94 -70.83 -1.39
CA HIS A 1037 -0.99 -69.84 -0.90
C HIS A 1037 0.34 -70.03 -1.64
N ILE A 1038 1.05 -68.94 -1.93
CA ILE A 1038 2.33 -68.94 -2.66
C ILE A 1038 3.33 -68.16 -1.83
N GLU A 1039 4.53 -68.72 -1.66
CA GLU A 1039 5.68 -68.03 -1.11
C GLU A 1039 6.84 -68.07 -2.11
N ASP A 1040 7.43 -66.92 -2.39
CA ASP A 1040 8.62 -66.79 -3.24
C ASP A 1040 9.85 -66.41 -2.42
N SER A 1041 10.98 -67.03 -2.73
CA SER A 1041 12.27 -66.74 -2.11
C SER A 1041 13.37 -66.80 -3.15
N VAL A 1042 14.40 -65.96 -2.98
CA VAL A 1042 15.65 -66.07 -3.74
C VAL A 1042 16.74 -66.50 -2.78
N ILE A 1043 17.46 -67.55 -3.16
CA ILE A 1043 18.62 -68.06 -2.43
C ILE A 1043 19.85 -67.55 -3.16
N THR A 1044 20.54 -66.61 -2.54
CA THR A 1044 21.83 -66.10 -3.01
C THR A 1044 22.95 -66.84 -2.29
N ASP A 1045 23.91 -67.42 -3.02
CA ASP A 1045 25.13 -67.95 -2.40
C ASP A 1045 26.09 -66.78 -2.09
N PRO A 1046 26.29 -66.42 -0.81
CA PRO A 1046 27.15 -65.30 -0.45
C PRO A 1046 28.64 -65.57 -0.73
N ASN A 1047 29.03 -66.82 -1.03
CA ASN A 1047 30.39 -67.19 -1.39
C ASN A 1047 30.59 -67.37 -2.90
N PHE A 1048 29.63 -66.95 -3.73
CA PHE A 1048 29.75 -67.03 -5.19
C PHE A 1048 30.93 -66.17 -5.69
N ALA A 1049 31.88 -66.80 -6.38
CA ALA A 1049 33.04 -66.16 -6.97
C ALA A 1049 32.96 -66.24 -8.50
N PRO A 1050 32.95 -65.11 -9.23
CA PRO A 1050 32.94 -65.13 -10.68
C PRO A 1050 34.21 -65.77 -11.26
N ALA A 1051 34.07 -66.69 -12.22
CA ALA A 1051 35.16 -67.37 -12.91
C ALA A 1051 34.93 -67.43 -14.43
N ASN A 1052 36.01 -67.17 -15.19
CA ASN A 1052 36.07 -67.41 -16.63
C ASN A 1052 35.89 -68.90 -16.95
N ALA A 1053 35.42 -69.20 -18.16
CA ALA A 1053 35.56 -70.54 -18.71
C ALA A 1053 37.05 -70.79 -18.95
N SER A 1054 37.55 -71.93 -18.50
CA SER A 1054 38.94 -72.35 -18.66
C SER A 1054 39.05 -73.78 -19.14
N PHE A 1055 40.15 -74.08 -19.82
CA PHE A 1055 40.38 -75.41 -20.33
C PHE A 1055 40.51 -76.42 -19.18
N THR A 1056 39.77 -77.53 -19.24
CA THR A 1056 39.83 -78.57 -18.21
C THR A 1056 40.56 -79.82 -18.69
N SER A 1057 40.18 -80.33 -19.86
CA SER A 1057 40.72 -81.57 -20.41
C SER A 1057 40.39 -81.66 -21.89
N TYR A 1058 40.97 -82.66 -22.55
CA TYR A 1058 40.58 -83.09 -23.87
C TYR A 1058 40.47 -84.61 -23.90
N THR A 1059 39.77 -85.13 -24.91
CA THR A 1059 39.69 -86.57 -25.19
C THR A 1059 39.93 -86.82 -26.67
N GLY A 1060 40.53 -87.96 -26.99
CA GLY A 1060 40.88 -88.35 -28.37
C GLY A 1060 42.34 -88.10 -28.72
N ASP A 1061 42.68 -88.21 -30.00
CA ASP A 1061 44.02 -87.98 -30.57
C ASP A 1061 43.93 -87.03 -31.78
N ALA A 1062 45.02 -86.85 -32.53
CA ALA A 1062 45.05 -85.97 -33.69
C ALA A 1062 44.06 -86.37 -34.81
N SER A 1063 43.50 -87.58 -34.81
CA SER A 1063 42.48 -88.00 -35.78
C SER A 1063 41.05 -87.63 -35.38
N GLU A 1064 40.79 -87.40 -34.09
CA GLU A 1064 39.48 -86.98 -33.58
C GLU A 1064 39.62 -86.35 -32.18
N LEU A 1065 39.77 -85.03 -32.14
CA LEU A 1065 39.96 -84.29 -30.90
C LEU A 1065 38.63 -83.72 -30.37
N THR A 1066 38.40 -83.87 -29.07
CA THR A 1066 37.33 -83.16 -28.33
C THR A 1066 37.92 -82.35 -27.19
N ILE A 1067 37.61 -81.05 -27.13
CA ILE A 1067 38.06 -80.11 -26.10
C ILE A 1067 36.97 -79.97 -25.03
N LYS A 1068 37.33 -79.91 -23.74
CA LYS A 1068 36.41 -79.71 -22.62
C LYS A 1068 36.84 -78.56 -21.72
N TRP A 1069 35.87 -77.80 -21.21
CA TRP A 1069 36.09 -76.64 -20.34
C TRP A 1069 35.08 -76.60 -19.19
N ASN A 1070 35.42 -75.92 -18.10
CA ASN A 1070 34.44 -75.57 -17.08
C ASN A 1070 33.59 -74.41 -17.61
N ARG A 1071 32.29 -74.44 -17.30
CA ARG A 1071 31.41 -73.33 -17.64
C ARG A 1071 31.85 -72.08 -16.88
N SER A 1072 31.84 -70.95 -17.57
CA SER A 1072 31.97 -69.65 -16.92
C SER A 1072 30.74 -69.37 -16.04
N THR A 1073 30.95 -68.58 -14.99
CA THR A 1073 29.87 -67.98 -14.20
C THR A 1073 29.22 -66.78 -14.89
N TYR A 1074 29.81 -66.24 -15.96
CA TYR A 1074 29.21 -65.16 -16.74
C TYR A 1074 28.06 -65.66 -17.59
N ASP A 1075 27.01 -64.85 -17.69
CA ASP A 1075 25.91 -65.14 -18.60
C ASP A 1075 26.34 -64.71 -20.02
N GLY A 1076 26.61 -65.69 -20.91
CA GLY A 1076 27.29 -65.40 -22.17
C GLY A 1076 27.53 -66.59 -23.10
N TRP A 1077 28.10 -66.30 -24.28
CA TRP A 1077 28.52 -67.32 -25.25
C TRP A 1077 30.00 -67.65 -25.05
N TYR A 1078 30.41 -68.85 -25.45
CA TYR A 1078 31.82 -69.22 -25.54
C TYR A 1078 32.29 -69.10 -26.99
N TYR A 1079 33.54 -68.68 -27.18
CA TYR A 1079 34.24 -68.78 -28.45
C TYR A 1079 35.52 -69.57 -28.21
N ILE A 1080 35.76 -70.63 -28.97
CA ILE A 1080 36.93 -71.50 -28.78
C ILE A 1080 37.74 -71.56 -30.05
N GLN A 1081 39.06 -71.50 -29.91
CA GLN A 1081 40.01 -71.70 -31.00
C GLN A 1081 41.04 -72.77 -30.62
N LEU A 1082 41.45 -73.57 -31.60
CA LEU A 1082 42.63 -74.40 -31.56
C LEU A 1082 43.69 -73.75 -32.45
N VAL A 1083 44.80 -73.34 -31.85
CA VAL A 1083 45.84 -72.53 -32.50
C VAL A 1083 47.15 -73.30 -32.51
N ASN A 1084 47.80 -73.37 -33.67
CA ASN A 1084 49.16 -73.92 -33.74
C ASN A 1084 50.13 -72.93 -33.10
N LYS A 1085 50.75 -73.29 -31.97
CA LYS A 1085 51.55 -72.36 -31.17
C LYS A 1085 52.88 -71.93 -31.83
N PHE A 1086 53.31 -72.64 -32.87
CA PHE A 1086 54.55 -72.32 -33.59
C PHE A 1086 54.31 -71.45 -34.83
N THR A 1087 53.21 -71.64 -35.53
CA THR A 1087 52.85 -70.82 -36.70
C THR A 1087 51.87 -69.69 -36.37
N LEU A 1088 51.22 -69.76 -35.20
CA LEU A 1088 50.12 -68.91 -34.76
C LEU A 1088 48.87 -68.99 -35.66
N GLU A 1089 48.77 -70.02 -36.50
CA GLU A 1089 47.61 -70.23 -37.36
C GLU A 1089 46.48 -70.91 -36.56
N VAL A 1090 45.27 -70.38 -36.69
CA VAL A 1090 44.05 -70.97 -36.13
C VAL A 1090 43.64 -72.13 -37.03
N GLU A 1091 43.67 -73.34 -36.50
CA GLU A 1091 43.29 -74.53 -37.24
C GLU A 1091 41.79 -74.82 -37.16
N TRP A 1092 41.19 -74.51 -36.02
CA TRP A 1092 39.77 -74.70 -35.80
C TRP A 1092 39.22 -73.65 -34.85
N SER A 1093 37.97 -73.23 -35.07
CA SER A 1093 37.27 -72.30 -34.19
C SER A 1093 35.75 -72.41 -34.29
N ASP A 1094 35.02 -72.24 -33.19
CA ASP A 1094 33.55 -72.19 -33.19
C ASP A 1094 32.96 -71.46 -31.97
N TYR A 1095 31.66 -71.12 -32.03
CA TYR A 1095 30.88 -70.50 -30.96
C TYR A 1095 29.94 -71.49 -30.28
N PHE A 1096 29.81 -71.38 -28.96
CA PHE A 1096 28.96 -72.26 -28.15
C PHE A 1096 28.05 -71.48 -27.21
N ALA A 1097 26.86 -72.03 -26.96
CA ALA A 1097 25.93 -71.50 -25.96
C ALA A 1097 26.49 -71.66 -24.53
N ARG A 1098 25.98 -70.85 -23.59
CA ARG A 1098 26.37 -70.89 -22.16
C ARG A 1098 26.27 -72.26 -21.51
N THR A 1099 25.40 -73.13 -22.02
CA THR A 1099 25.18 -74.48 -21.51
C THR A 1099 26.20 -75.49 -22.02
N SER A 1100 27.06 -75.13 -22.97
CA SER A 1100 28.07 -76.05 -23.51
C SER A 1100 29.28 -76.15 -22.60
N ALA A 1101 29.92 -77.32 -22.56
CA ALA A 1101 31.14 -77.57 -21.78
C ALA A 1101 32.16 -78.45 -22.53
N GLU A 1102 31.84 -78.82 -23.77
CA GLU A 1102 32.71 -79.61 -24.64
C GLU A 1102 32.43 -79.31 -26.12
N ALA A 1103 33.44 -79.53 -26.97
CA ALA A 1103 33.39 -79.30 -28.40
C ALA A 1103 34.19 -80.37 -29.16
N LEU A 1104 33.58 -80.98 -30.18
CA LEU A 1104 34.25 -81.88 -31.11
C LEU A 1104 34.96 -81.06 -32.19
N VAL A 1105 36.29 -81.08 -32.19
CA VAL A 1105 37.15 -80.43 -33.20
C VAL A 1105 37.28 -81.33 -34.43
N GLY A 1106 37.38 -82.64 -34.24
CA GLY A 1106 37.65 -83.61 -35.32
C GLY A 1106 39.15 -83.81 -35.58
N ALA A 1107 39.50 -84.19 -36.81
CA ALA A 1107 40.89 -84.46 -37.20
C ALA A 1107 41.70 -83.15 -37.36
N VAL A 1108 42.92 -83.14 -36.83
CA VAL A 1108 43.87 -82.03 -36.91
C VAL A 1108 45.16 -82.46 -37.63
N SER A 1109 45.84 -81.49 -38.22
CA SER A 1109 46.90 -81.67 -39.21
C SER A 1109 48.29 -81.93 -38.61
N GLN A 1110 48.48 -81.60 -37.33
CA GLN A 1110 49.71 -81.82 -36.57
C GLN A 1110 49.44 -82.64 -35.30
N PRO A 1111 50.49 -83.18 -34.64
CA PRO A 1111 50.37 -83.76 -33.31
C PRO A 1111 49.82 -82.75 -32.29
N LEU A 1112 49.08 -83.23 -31.29
CA LEU A 1112 48.39 -82.39 -30.31
C LEU A 1112 49.30 -81.38 -29.57
N ASP A 1113 50.58 -81.72 -29.38
CA ASP A 1113 51.58 -80.88 -28.72
C ASP A 1113 51.92 -79.59 -29.48
N TYR A 1114 51.52 -79.50 -30.75
CA TYR A 1114 51.66 -78.29 -31.57
C TYR A 1114 50.58 -77.25 -31.28
N TYR A 1115 49.56 -77.58 -30.49
CA TYR A 1115 48.41 -76.72 -30.31
C TYR A 1115 48.27 -76.17 -28.89
N GLU A 1116 47.75 -74.96 -28.83
CA GLU A 1116 47.14 -74.35 -27.66
C GLU A 1116 45.66 -74.07 -27.93
N VAL A 1117 44.84 -74.20 -26.89
CA VAL A 1117 43.42 -73.90 -26.91
C VAL A 1117 43.22 -72.52 -26.32
N HIS A 1118 42.51 -71.67 -27.06
CA HIS A 1118 42.07 -70.38 -26.57
C HIS A 1118 40.56 -70.45 -26.33
N ILE A 1119 40.13 -70.13 -25.13
CA ILE A 1119 38.72 -70.13 -24.72
C ILE A 1119 38.35 -68.72 -24.30
N TRP A 1120 37.38 -68.13 -24.98
CA TRP A 1120 36.79 -66.87 -24.56
C TRP A 1120 35.40 -67.09 -23.96
N SER A 1121 35.13 -66.40 -22.86
CA SER A 1121 33.80 -66.28 -22.24
C SER A 1121 33.32 -64.84 -22.34
N TYR A 1122 32.14 -64.62 -22.90
CA TYR A 1122 31.54 -63.29 -23.00
C TYR A 1122 30.82 -62.94 -21.70
N ASP A 1123 31.12 -61.78 -21.13
CA ASP A 1123 30.34 -61.21 -20.03
C ASP A 1123 29.28 -60.26 -20.60
N MET A 1124 28.01 -60.69 -20.62
CA MET A 1124 26.90 -59.84 -21.09
C MET A 1124 26.67 -58.61 -20.21
N ASN A 1125 27.09 -58.62 -18.94
CA ASN A 1125 26.91 -57.48 -18.04
C ASN A 1125 27.95 -56.39 -18.32
N LEU A 1126 29.19 -56.77 -18.63
CA LEU A 1126 30.28 -55.83 -18.93
C LEU A 1126 30.48 -55.59 -20.44
N GLY A 1127 29.86 -56.40 -21.30
CA GLY A 1127 30.00 -56.33 -22.75
C GLY A 1127 31.39 -56.73 -23.26
N GLN A 1128 32.15 -57.51 -22.49
CA GLN A 1128 33.57 -57.81 -22.74
C GLN A 1128 33.82 -59.31 -22.89
N TRP A 1129 34.88 -59.67 -23.62
CA TRP A 1129 35.35 -61.05 -23.74
C TRP A 1129 36.54 -61.29 -22.82
N ASN A 1130 36.48 -62.34 -22.01
CA ASN A 1130 37.58 -62.78 -21.16
C ASN A 1130 38.20 -64.07 -21.73
N GLN A 1131 39.52 -64.10 -21.89
CA GLN A 1131 40.26 -65.19 -22.54
C GLN A 1131 41.05 -66.04 -21.53
N ASP A 1132 41.02 -67.35 -21.72
CA ASP A 1132 41.94 -68.33 -21.15
C ASP A 1132 42.70 -69.03 -22.29
N ILE A 1133 44.01 -69.27 -22.11
CA ILE A 1133 44.87 -69.94 -23.10
C ILE A 1133 45.56 -71.12 -22.44
N LYS A 1134 45.51 -72.29 -23.07
CA LYS A 1134 46.10 -73.51 -22.53
C LYS A 1134 46.71 -74.41 -23.60
N ASP A 1135 47.98 -74.75 -23.45
CA ASP A 1135 48.63 -75.81 -24.24
C ASP A 1135 47.90 -77.15 -24.08
N LEU A 1136 47.69 -77.85 -25.20
CA LEU A 1136 46.96 -79.11 -25.20
C LEU A 1136 47.80 -80.30 -24.67
N ALA A 1137 49.08 -80.11 -24.35
CA ALA A 1137 49.96 -81.20 -23.94
C ALA A 1137 50.56 -81.01 -22.55
N THR A 1138 50.38 -82.02 -21.68
CA THR A 1138 51.34 -82.30 -20.61
C THR A 1138 51.57 -83.81 -20.50
N SER A 1139 52.77 -84.27 -20.87
CA SER A 1139 53.42 -85.33 -20.10
C SER A 1139 54.61 -84.70 -19.38
N GLU A 1140 54.86 -85.11 -18.14
CA GLU A 1140 56.00 -84.62 -17.37
C GLU A 1140 57.28 -84.73 -18.22
N ASN A 1141 57.96 -83.61 -18.36
CA ASN A 1141 59.23 -83.51 -19.05
C ASN A 1141 60.29 -84.42 -18.38
N GLN A 1142 60.48 -85.65 -18.89
CA GLN A 1142 61.46 -86.62 -18.37
C GLN A 1142 62.75 -86.64 -19.19
N ALA A 1143 63.88 -86.54 -18.50
CA ALA A 1143 65.20 -86.78 -19.09
C ALA A 1143 65.35 -88.25 -19.50
N ALA A 1144 66.21 -88.53 -20.48
CA ALA A 1144 66.51 -89.90 -20.87
C ALA A 1144 67.07 -90.67 -19.67
N THR A 1145 66.56 -91.88 -19.46
CA THR A 1145 66.96 -92.74 -18.34
C THR A 1145 67.58 -94.02 -18.86
N TYR A 1146 68.62 -94.47 -18.17
CA TYR A 1146 69.26 -95.75 -18.44
C TYR A 1146 68.19 -96.87 -18.39
N SER A 1147 68.19 -97.74 -19.41
CA SER A 1147 67.21 -98.80 -19.57
C SER A 1147 67.85 -100.18 -19.40
N SER A 1148 68.87 -100.49 -20.20
CA SER A 1148 69.56 -101.78 -20.14
C SER A 1148 70.97 -101.69 -20.71
N HIS A 1149 71.77 -102.74 -20.54
CA HIS A 1149 73.08 -102.84 -21.18
C HIS A 1149 73.42 -104.26 -21.60
N GLY A 1150 74.41 -104.38 -22.48
CA GLY A 1150 75.04 -105.64 -22.88
C GLY A 1150 76.56 -105.53 -22.86
N LEU A 1151 77.24 -106.63 -22.51
CA LEU A 1151 78.70 -106.75 -22.47
C LEU A 1151 79.13 -107.91 -23.36
N ASP A 1152 80.06 -107.67 -24.28
CA ASP A 1152 80.62 -108.70 -25.17
C ASP A 1152 82.12 -108.97 -24.97
N GLY A 1153 82.62 -108.60 -23.78
CA GLY A 1153 83.99 -108.82 -23.33
C GLY A 1153 84.94 -107.65 -23.57
N THR A 1154 84.74 -106.86 -24.63
CA THR A 1154 85.57 -105.67 -24.92
C THR A 1154 84.77 -104.38 -25.09
N SER A 1155 83.45 -104.46 -25.29
CA SER A 1155 82.61 -103.29 -25.46
C SER A 1155 81.37 -103.37 -24.55
N LEU A 1156 80.93 -102.20 -24.06
CA LEU A 1156 79.68 -102.01 -23.33
C LEU A 1156 78.68 -101.29 -24.24
N THR A 1157 77.58 -101.96 -24.52
CA THR A 1157 76.43 -101.33 -25.18
C THR A 1157 75.46 -100.87 -24.12
N LEU A 1158 75.12 -99.59 -24.12
CA LEU A 1158 74.10 -99.00 -23.25
C LEU A 1158 72.86 -98.69 -24.06
N ASN A 1159 71.70 -99.00 -23.52
CA ASN A 1159 70.40 -98.60 -24.05
C ASN A 1159 69.71 -97.68 -23.04
N TRP A 1160 69.04 -96.65 -23.53
CA TRP A 1160 68.28 -95.71 -22.73
C TRP A 1160 66.91 -95.45 -23.35
N ASN A 1161 65.98 -95.01 -22.53
CA ASN A 1161 64.69 -94.55 -23.04
C ASN A 1161 64.87 -93.16 -23.67
N GLN A 1162 64.26 -92.94 -24.82
CA GLN A 1162 64.28 -91.64 -25.50
C GLN A 1162 63.63 -90.58 -24.60
N SER A 1163 64.23 -89.39 -24.55
CA SER A 1163 63.65 -88.26 -23.83
C SER A 1163 62.58 -87.56 -24.65
N ASN A 1164 61.62 -86.94 -23.95
CA ASN A 1164 60.64 -86.05 -24.55
C ASN A 1164 61.19 -84.62 -24.76
N TYR A 1165 62.45 -84.35 -24.38
CA TYR A 1165 63.18 -83.12 -24.73
C TYR A 1165 63.78 -83.20 -26.14
N LEU A 1166 63.68 -82.13 -26.93
CA LEU A 1166 64.37 -82.01 -28.22
C LEU A 1166 65.81 -81.49 -27.99
N GLY A 1167 66.82 -82.37 -27.99
CA GLY A 1167 68.23 -81.99 -27.82
C GLY A 1167 69.21 -83.16 -27.65
N TRP A 1168 70.52 -82.91 -27.82
CA TRP A 1168 71.58 -83.94 -27.75
C TRP A 1168 71.63 -84.66 -26.39
N TYR A 1169 72.00 -85.94 -26.42
CA TYR A 1169 72.40 -86.70 -25.23
C TYR A 1169 73.91 -86.58 -25.03
N TYR A 1170 74.34 -86.47 -23.77
CA TYR A 1170 75.74 -86.72 -23.39
C TYR A 1170 75.78 -87.80 -22.32
N ILE A 1171 76.42 -88.92 -22.63
CA ILE A 1171 76.48 -90.07 -21.73
C ILE A 1171 77.93 -90.21 -21.25
N GLU A 1172 78.10 -90.26 -19.94
CA GLU A 1172 79.39 -90.47 -19.30
C GLU A 1172 79.37 -91.71 -18.39
N LEU A 1173 80.51 -92.39 -18.38
CA LEU A 1173 80.82 -93.53 -17.53
C LEU A 1173 81.81 -93.08 -16.45
N GLU A 1174 81.45 -93.32 -15.20
CA GLU A 1174 82.24 -92.99 -14.02
C GLU A 1174 82.49 -94.25 -13.19
N ARG A 1175 83.69 -94.40 -12.64
CA ARG A 1175 83.99 -95.48 -11.69
C ARG A 1175 83.47 -95.11 -10.31
N ILE A 1176 82.68 -95.98 -9.68
CA ILE A 1176 82.00 -95.66 -8.40
C ILE A 1176 83.01 -95.54 -7.25
N SER A 1177 84.04 -96.39 -7.21
CA SER A 1177 84.97 -96.51 -6.07
C SER A 1177 85.86 -95.29 -5.85
N ASP A 1178 86.27 -94.61 -6.92
CA ASP A 1178 87.17 -93.46 -6.87
C ASP A 1178 86.64 -92.22 -7.59
N GLY A 1179 85.47 -92.31 -8.24
CA GLY A 1179 84.87 -91.22 -9.02
C GLY A 1179 85.61 -90.90 -10.32
N ALA A 1180 86.50 -91.79 -10.79
CA ALA A 1180 87.28 -91.53 -12.00
C ALA A 1180 86.40 -91.63 -13.26
N PHE A 1181 86.51 -90.64 -14.15
CA PHE A 1181 85.91 -90.69 -15.48
C PHE A 1181 86.52 -91.83 -16.30
N ILE A 1182 85.68 -92.65 -16.92
CA ILE A 1182 86.06 -93.82 -17.73
C ILE A 1182 86.00 -93.45 -19.22
N ASP A 1183 84.83 -93.04 -19.71
CA ASP A 1183 84.60 -92.62 -21.10
C ASP A 1183 83.30 -91.80 -21.20
N GLY A 1184 83.10 -91.09 -22.30
CA GLY A 1184 81.87 -90.34 -22.55
C GLY A 1184 81.71 -89.89 -24.00
N SER A 1185 80.47 -89.81 -24.47
CA SER A 1185 80.16 -89.47 -25.87
C SER A 1185 78.83 -88.75 -26.02
N TYR A 1186 78.74 -87.94 -27.08
CA TYR A 1186 77.52 -87.26 -27.48
C TYR A 1186 76.73 -88.11 -28.47
N PHE A 1187 75.43 -88.18 -28.28
CA PHE A 1187 74.49 -88.86 -29.16
C PHE A 1187 73.38 -87.91 -29.57
N ASP A 1188 72.86 -88.11 -30.77
CA ASP A 1188 71.73 -87.32 -31.25
C ASP A 1188 70.44 -87.76 -30.54
N TRP A 1189 69.45 -86.86 -30.47
CA TRP A 1189 68.22 -87.01 -29.68
C TRP A 1189 67.30 -88.14 -30.18
N ASN A 1190 67.57 -88.68 -31.36
CA ASN A 1190 66.83 -89.79 -31.96
C ASN A 1190 67.54 -91.15 -31.82
N VAL A 1191 68.62 -91.21 -31.04
CA VAL A 1191 69.38 -92.44 -30.78
C VAL A 1191 69.08 -92.93 -29.35
N ASP A 1192 68.74 -94.20 -29.20
CA ASP A 1192 68.37 -94.86 -27.94
C ASP A 1192 69.41 -95.89 -27.45
N SER A 1193 70.52 -96.02 -28.17
CA SER A 1193 71.62 -96.93 -27.82
C SER A 1193 73.01 -96.42 -28.25
N GLY A 1194 74.05 -96.81 -27.51
CA GLY A 1194 75.43 -96.38 -27.74
C GLY A 1194 76.45 -97.41 -27.29
N VAL A 1195 77.57 -97.52 -28.01
CA VAL A 1195 78.65 -98.50 -27.75
C VAL A 1195 79.89 -97.77 -27.24
N PHE A 1196 80.44 -98.24 -26.13
CA PHE A 1196 81.63 -97.73 -25.48
C PHE A 1196 82.69 -98.82 -25.37
N ASP A 1197 83.90 -98.54 -25.83
CA ASP A 1197 85.00 -99.48 -25.76
C ASP A 1197 85.70 -99.36 -24.40
N ILE A 1198 85.85 -100.48 -23.71
CA ILE A 1198 86.37 -100.49 -22.34
C ILE A 1198 87.60 -101.38 -22.24
N THR A 1199 88.65 -100.86 -21.62
CA THR A 1199 89.90 -101.60 -21.38
C THR A 1199 90.10 -101.81 -19.87
N GLY A 1200 89.88 -103.03 -19.38
CA GLY A 1200 90.08 -103.39 -17.97
C GLY A 1200 89.10 -104.46 -17.46
N THR A 1201 89.23 -104.84 -16.18
CA THR A 1201 88.30 -105.78 -15.50
C THR A 1201 87.16 -104.99 -14.86
N LEU A 1202 85.92 -105.23 -15.27
CA LEU A 1202 84.73 -104.59 -14.71
C LEU A 1202 84.10 -105.49 -13.65
N VAL A 1203 83.90 -104.98 -12.44
CA VAL A 1203 83.13 -105.66 -11.38
C VAL A 1203 82.30 -104.61 -10.63
N ASN A 1204 81.00 -104.52 -10.91
CA ASN A 1204 80.00 -103.75 -10.14
C ASN A 1204 80.39 -102.29 -9.75
N ASP A 1205 81.25 -101.62 -10.51
CA ASP A 1205 81.89 -100.36 -10.11
C ASP A 1205 81.72 -99.25 -11.16
N ILE A 1206 80.67 -99.31 -11.98
CA ILE A 1206 80.36 -98.28 -12.98
C ILE A 1206 79.04 -97.58 -12.69
N ARG A 1207 79.07 -96.26 -12.72
CA ARG A 1207 77.93 -95.37 -12.81
C ARG A 1207 77.81 -94.84 -14.24
N VAL A 1208 76.63 -95.00 -14.82
CA VAL A 1208 76.23 -94.33 -16.06
C VAL A 1208 75.51 -93.05 -15.67
N ARG A 1209 75.93 -91.91 -16.22
CA ARG A 1209 75.13 -90.68 -16.20
C ARG A 1209 74.73 -90.28 -17.60
N ILE A 1210 73.44 -90.02 -17.78
CA ILE A 1210 72.86 -89.56 -19.04
C ILE A 1210 72.39 -88.13 -18.83
N TRP A 1211 73.07 -87.20 -19.49
CA TRP A 1211 72.71 -85.80 -19.54
C TRP A 1211 71.83 -85.55 -20.77
N THR A 1212 70.69 -84.91 -20.56
CA THR A 1212 69.74 -84.51 -21.59
C THR A 1212 69.56 -82.99 -21.56
N TYR A 1213 69.71 -82.34 -22.72
CA TYR A 1213 69.52 -80.90 -22.84
C TYR A 1213 68.03 -80.55 -23.03
N ASN A 1214 67.51 -79.66 -22.19
CA ASN A 1214 66.17 -79.11 -22.34
C ASN A 1214 66.26 -77.76 -23.08
N ALA A 1215 65.83 -77.72 -24.34
CA ALA A 1215 65.86 -76.50 -25.16
C ALA A 1215 64.90 -75.40 -24.70
N ASP A 1216 63.79 -75.77 -24.04
CA ASP A 1216 62.77 -74.83 -23.57
C ASP A 1216 63.23 -74.06 -22.33
N LEU A 1217 64.06 -74.68 -21.48
CA LEU A 1217 64.62 -74.07 -20.27
C LEU A 1217 66.08 -73.62 -20.42
N GLY A 1218 66.78 -74.08 -21.46
CA GLY A 1218 68.20 -73.78 -21.70
C GLY A 1218 69.17 -74.51 -20.75
N GLU A 1219 68.70 -75.53 -20.04
CA GLU A 1219 69.43 -76.22 -18.97
C GLU A 1219 69.67 -77.71 -19.28
N TRP A 1220 70.67 -78.31 -18.63
CA TRP A 1220 70.94 -79.74 -18.71
C TRP A 1220 70.34 -80.47 -17.51
N ASN A 1221 69.58 -81.53 -17.77
CA ASN A 1221 69.10 -82.47 -16.77
C ASN A 1221 69.92 -83.75 -16.85
N SER A 1222 70.21 -84.41 -15.72
CA SER A 1222 70.83 -85.74 -15.73
C SER A 1222 70.00 -86.79 -15.01
N SER A 1223 70.08 -88.00 -15.53
CA SER A 1223 69.77 -89.22 -14.81
C SER A 1223 71.06 -89.99 -14.54
N GLN A 1224 71.12 -90.72 -13.43
CA GLN A 1224 72.25 -91.57 -13.12
C GLN A 1224 71.76 -92.96 -12.73
N SER A 1225 72.54 -93.98 -13.07
CA SER A 1225 72.25 -95.38 -12.72
C SER A 1225 73.56 -96.14 -12.54
N ASP A 1226 73.64 -96.87 -11.43
CA ASP A 1226 74.79 -97.72 -11.12
C ASP A 1226 74.55 -99.11 -11.72
N LEU A 1227 75.53 -99.58 -12.50
CA LEU A 1227 75.50 -100.91 -13.10
C LEU A 1227 75.85 -101.96 -12.04
N ASN A 1228 74.81 -102.46 -11.38
CA ASN A 1228 74.90 -103.58 -10.43
C ASN A 1228 74.76 -104.91 -11.17
N THR A 1229 75.80 -105.30 -11.91
CA THR A 1229 75.94 -106.64 -12.48
C THR A 1229 77.38 -107.14 -12.31
N PRO A 1230 77.59 -108.36 -11.78
CA PRO A 1230 78.93 -108.91 -11.57
C PRO A 1230 79.73 -109.12 -12.85
#